data_AF-A0A318GX87-F1
#
_entry.id   AF-A0A318GX87-F1
#
_cell.length_a   1.000
_cell.length_b   1.000
_cell.length_c   1.000
_cell.angle_alpha   90.00
_cell.angle_beta   90.00
_cell.angle_gamma   90.00
#
_symmetry.space_group_name_H-M   'P 1'
#
loop_
_entity.id
_entity.type
_entity.pdbx_description
1 polymer ?
#
loop_
_entity_poly.entity_id
_entity_poly.type
_entity_poly.pdbx_seq_one_letter_code
_entity_poly.pdbx_strand_id
1 'polypeptide(L)'
;MYESHFGFSNPPFQLNPDPSFYFNSAGHSRALAYLQYGVTQGEGFIVVTGDIGAGKTTLVRTLIDGLDRQKVLAAQIVSTQLEAGDLLQSIITAFGIPTIGSSKAHLIATLEAFLTALAGQGRHALLIVDEAQNLSPRAVEELRMLSNFQLGNRSLLQSFLVGQPELRQLIESMEQLRQRISASCHLGPLGLQETRDYILHRLRRVGWQDRPVFDPGSLEQIHRWSGGVPRRINRLCNRVLLASFLDGDDHVTPQWVEQLALELHAEMGDTAFQPLALDASADPLEAGVAGAADVAGPAAAARPPAESLRPAAPAEASRPAMAMAPASVEGLPWLTDVVRFESSVSGAPVQGDVVFCLADTASAALKFAALARVLAAGGEPLRLVLVNPGLPARVWPWEPMDRLLPGLPLSVHLGLPDGRLEAAAALLFTRMTGLIDELRPVAALSLGASDAVLACAMASRQHGVPLVCLEAGDRHPCSPVRASPAGDNAGMIEQLSDLLLASDAQPALCRLQQQGIAPARVMSIAGGLDVDSIGAVWREATTPYGAFMRHGLPVHLGPALAGEPGEGTPYAVAVIALQPGEQVRAQALCTLLSRVTAVPKVVWLIDETTRGVLAQVLAADAALAAQVCLVVGEGPHDANVNDRMNRSVLLCREVPALQDQLSILRGSRCALVEPGQVLADAAELLDLPFVHVDADALALRSRRQGVLAQYPLQPEALNACLQALAALAPAPDAPLQIREEQGAVTGVARHLRHWLARRRHAAAGPGSEPVAQPLAA
;
A
#
# COMPACT_ATOMS: atom_id res chain seq x y z
N MET A 1 -22.43 -13.38 -16.03
CA MET A 1 -23.91 -13.46 -16.01
C MET A 1 -24.49 -13.19 -17.40
N TYR A 2 -24.40 -11.96 -17.95
CA TYR A 2 -24.84 -11.69 -19.33
C TYR A 2 -23.85 -12.19 -20.39
N GLU A 3 -22.56 -12.35 -20.04
CA GLU A 3 -21.52 -12.80 -20.96
C GLU A 3 -21.83 -14.20 -21.49
N SER A 4 -22.24 -15.12 -20.62
CA SER A 4 -22.65 -16.47 -21.01
C SER A 4 -23.92 -16.48 -21.86
N HIS A 5 -24.84 -15.54 -21.61
CA HIS A 5 -26.10 -15.41 -22.37
C HIS A 5 -25.87 -14.93 -23.80
N PHE A 6 -24.97 -13.96 -23.98
CA PHE A 6 -24.61 -13.41 -25.30
C PHE A 6 -23.43 -14.11 -25.98
N GLY A 7 -22.77 -15.06 -25.31
CA GLY A 7 -21.62 -15.79 -25.84
C GLY A 7 -20.32 -14.98 -25.87
N PHE A 8 -20.18 -13.99 -24.99
CA PHE A 8 -18.97 -13.16 -24.89
C PHE A 8 -17.86 -13.88 -24.14
N SER A 9 -16.63 -13.76 -24.64
CA SER A 9 -15.44 -14.32 -23.99
C SER A 9 -15.05 -13.56 -22.71
N ASN A 10 -15.32 -12.25 -22.67
CA ASN A 10 -15.07 -11.34 -21.54
C ASN A 10 -16.13 -10.23 -21.54
N PRO A 11 -16.32 -9.48 -20.44
CA PRO A 11 -17.22 -8.33 -20.43
C PRO A 11 -16.66 -7.18 -21.30
N PRO A 12 -17.38 -6.69 -22.33
CA PRO A 12 -16.84 -5.73 -23.32
C PRO A 12 -16.71 -4.29 -22.81
N PHE A 13 -17.54 -3.90 -21.84
CA PHE A 13 -17.65 -2.52 -21.35
C PHE A 13 -17.17 -2.37 -19.91
N GLN A 14 -16.14 -3.12 -19.54
CA GLN A 14 -15.48 -2.95 -18.24
C GLN A 14 -14.93 -1.53 -18.09
N LEU A 15 -15.03 -1.00 -16.87
CA LEU A 15 -14.49 0.32 -16.52
C LEU A 15 -12.99 0.27 -16.20
N ASN A 16 -12.45 -0.92 -15.90
CA ASN A 16 -11.02 -1.12 -15.71
C ASN A 16 -10.30 -1.01 -17.08
N PRO A 17 -9.17 -0.29 -17.16
CA PRO A 17 -8.44 -0.12 -18.41
C PRO A 17 -7.76 -1.43 -18.82
N ASP A 18 -8.26 -2.06 -19.87
CA ASP A 18 -7.66 -3.23 -20.53
C ASP A 18 -7.09 -2.83 -21.91
N PRO A 19 -5.78 -3.01 -22.15
CA PRO A 19 -5.13 -2.67 -23.43
C PRO A 19 -5.73 -3.37 -24.65
N SER A 20 -6.33 -4.56 -24.48
CA SER A 20 -6.92 -5.33 -25.58
C SER A 20 -8.14 -4.64 -26.22
N PHE A 21 -8.78 -3.73 -25.48
CA PHE A 21 -9.93 -2.92 -25.91
C PHE A 21 -9.54 -1.50 -26.37
N TYR A 22 -8.25 -1.25 -26.61
CA TYR A 22 -7.81 0.03 -27.15
C TYR A 22 -8.44 0.31 -28.52
N PHE A 23 -9.19 1.40 -28.59
CA PHE A 23 -9.78 1.91 -29.80
C PHE A 23 -9.03 3.17 -30.24
N ASN A 24 -8.40 3.09 -31.40
CA ASN A 24 -7.62 4.18 -31.96
C ASN A 24 -8.54 5.18 -32.69
N SER A 25 -9.18 6.08 -31.94
CA SER A 25 -9.99 7.15 -32.55
C SER A 25 -9.13 8.14 -33.34
N ALA A 26 -9.74 8.97 -34.19
CA ALA A 26 -8.99 9.97 -34.95
C ALA A 26 -8.28 10.97 -34.02
N GLY A 27 -8.91 11.31 -32.89
CA GLY A 27 -8.32 12.11 -31.82
C GLY A 27 -7.10 11.43 -31.17
N HIS A 28 -7.20 10.13 -30.85
CA HIS A 28 -6.10 9.37 -30.26
C HIS A 28 -4.95 9.16 -31.24
N SER A 29 -5.23 8.84 -32.51
CA SER A 29 -4.21 8.72 -33.56
C SER A 29 -3.41 10.01 -33.72
N ARG A 30 -4.13 11.14 -33.78
CA ARG A 30 -3.52 12.46 -33.93
C ARG A 30 -2.66 12.78 -32.70
N ALA A 31 -3.22 12.61 -31.50
CA ALA A 31 -2.48 12.86 -30.27
C ALA A 31 -1.23 11.97 -30.15
N LEU A 32 -1.33 10.67 -30.46
CA LEU A 32 -0.19 9.76 -30.43
C LEU A 32 0.89 10.16 -31.43
N ALA A 33 0.53 10.53 -32.66
CA ALA A 33 1.48 11.03 -33.66
C ALA A 33 2.18 12.32 -33.20
N TYR A 34 1.44 13.24 -32.57
CA TYR A 34 2.02 14.45 -31.98
C TYR A 34 2.97 14.14 -30.83
N LEU A 35 2.61 13.21 -29.94
CA LEU A 35 3.47 12.78 -28.84
C LEU A 35 4.75 12.11 -29.35
N GLN A 36 4.65 11.21 -30.34
CA GLN A 36 5.81 10.55 -30.96
C GLN A 36 6.75 11.54 -31.64
N TYR A 37 6.19 12.52 -32.37
CA TYR A 37 6.99 13.62 -32.93
C TYR A 37 7.68 14.41 -31.82
N GLY A 38 6.95 14.72 -30.74
CA GLY A 38 7.47 15.39 -29.56
C GLY A 38 8.66 14.67 -28.91
N VAL A 39 8.56 13.36 -28.70
CA VAL A 39 9.67 12.55 -28.16
C VAL A 39 10.90 12.62 -29.07
N THR A 40 10.71 12.70 -30.38
CA THR A 40 11.82 12.79 -31.34
C THR A 40 12.53 14.16 -31.28
N GLN A 41 11.81 15.23 -30.95
CA GLN A 41 12.39 16.56 -30.76
C GLN A 41 13.19 16.65 -29.45
N GLY A 42 12.77 15.95 -28.39
CA GLY A 42 13.52 15.83 -27.14
C GLY A 42 13.61 17.12 -26.31
N GLU A 43 12.76 18.12 -26.57
CA GLU A 43 12.80 19.42 -25.89
C GLU A 43 11.42 19.85 -25.37
N GLY A 44 11.43 20.62 -24.29
CA GLY A 44 10.27 21.35 -23.76
C GLY A 44 9.22 20.50 -23.05
N PHE A 45 8.09 21.15 -22.76
CA PHE A 45 6.90 20.50 -22.19
C PHE A 45 5.93 20.12 -23.29
N ILE A 46 5.28 18.97 -23.15
CA ILE A 46 4.12 18.59 -23.96
C ILE A 46 2.93 18.37 -23.06
N VAL A 47 1.79 18.96 -23.40
CA VAL A 47 0.60 18.92 -22.57
C VAL A 47 -0.51 18.14 -23.27
N VAL A 48 -1.05 17.15 -22.59
CA VAL A 48 -2.20 16.36 -23.04
C VAL A 48 -3.34 16.56 -22.05
N THR A 49 -4.38 17.27 -22.46
CA THR A 49 -5.60 17.39 -21.67
C THR A 49 -6.73 16.57 -22.25
N GLY A 50 -7.74 16.26 -21.46
CA GLY A 50 -8.95 15.58 -21.93
C GLY A 50 -9.85 15.24 -20.76
N ASP A 51 -11.12 14.99 -21.03
CA ASP A 51 -12.10 14.72 -19.98
C ASP A 51 -11.79 13.43 -19.21
N ILE A 52 -12.43 13.27 -18.04
CA ILE A 52 -12.32 12.06 -17.23
C ILE A 52 -12.79 10.86 -18.07
N GLY A 53 -11.91 9.88 -18.26
CA GLY A 53 -12.21 8.70 -19.04
C GLY A 53 -12.12 8.87 -20.56
N ALA A 54 -11.49 9.95 -21.06
CA ALA A 54 -11.20 10.14 -22.48
C ALA A 54 -10.12 9.21 -23.06
N GLY A 55 -9.42 8.42 -22.23
CA GLY A 55 -8.39 7.47 -22.68
C GLY A 55 -6.95 7.96 -22.55
N LYS A 56 -6.70 9.05 -21.80
CA LYS A 56 -5.38 9.67 -21.60
C LYS A 56 -4.30 8.70 -21.11
N THR A 57 -4.54 7.97 -20.01
CA THR A 57 -3.58 6.98 -19.48
C THR A 57 -3.32 5.85 -20.48
N THR A 58 -4.33 5.45 -21.26
CA THR A 58 -4.16 4.44 -22.32
C THR A 58 -3.30 4.97 -23.48
N LEU A 59 -3.46 6.25 -23.86
CA LEU A 59 -2.62 6.93 -24.84
C LEU A 59 -1.15 6.96 -24.38
N VAL A 60 -0.91 7.33 -23.11
CA VAL A 60 0.43 7.34 -22.50
C VAL A 60 1.06 5.95 -22.52
N ARG A 61 0.31 4.93 -22.12
CA ARG A 61 0.82 3.55 -22.11
C ARG A 61 1.18 3.08 -23.52
N THR A 62 0.32 3.37 -24.49
CA THR A 62 0.57 3.07 -25.92
C THR A 62 1.81 3.79 -26.45
N LEU A 63 2.05 5.03 -26.00
CA LEU A 63 3.29 5.74 -26.33
C LEU A 63 4.50 5.00 -25.75
N ILE A 64 4.52 4.73 -24.43
CA ILE A 64 5.64 4.10 -23.73
C ILE A 64 5.98 2.73 -24.33
N ASP A 65 4.96 1.91 -24.63
CA ASP A 65 5.12 0.60 -25.24
C ASP A 65 5.71 0.67 -26.66
N GLY A 66 5.52 1.79 -27.36
CA GLY A 66 6.07 2.06 -28.68
C GLY A 66 7.44 2.75 -28.70
N LEU A 67 8.00 3.12 -27.54
CA LEU A 67 9.30 3.80 -27.48
C LEU A 67 10.48 2.84 -27.64
N ASP A 68 11.50 3.29 -28.36
CA ASP A 68 12.80 2.62 -28.42
C ASP A 68 13.54 2.82 -27.09
N ARG A 69 13.51 1.79 -26.23
CA ARG A 69 14.14 1.81 -24.90
C ARG A 69 15.65 2.03 -24.93
N GLN A 70 16.30 1.76 -26.08
CA GLN A 70 17.73 2.04 -26.25
C GLN A 70 18.01 3.53 -26.43
N LYS A 71 17.03 4.32 -26.88
CA LYS A 71 17.16 5.76 -27.14
C LYS A 71 16.47 6.63 -26.10
N VAL A 72 15.37 6.16 -25.52
CA VAL A 72 14.56 6.93 -24.57
C VAL A 72 14.37 6.14 -23.29
N LEU A 73 14.66 6.78 -22.15
CA LEU A 73 14.32 6.29 -20.82
C LEU A 73 13.09 7.08 -20.33
N ALA A 74 11.95 6.41 -20.27
CA ALA A 74 10.71 7.01 -19.81
C ALA A 74 10.45 6.68 -18.33
N ALA A 75 10.10 7.68 -17.54
CA ALA A 75 9.64 7.57 -16.16
C ALA A 75 8.22 8.12 -16.07
N GLN A 76 7.32 7.41 -15.38
CA GLN A 76 5.92 7.83 -15.20
C GLN A 76 5.63 8.08 -13.71
N ILE A 77 5.02 9.22 -13.42
CA ILE A 77 4.50 9.59 -12.11
C ILE A 77 3.00 9.78 -12.25
N VAL A 78 2.21 9.16 -11.38
CA VAL A 78 0.77 9.45 -11.26
C VAL A 78 0.60 10.38 -10.08
N SER A 79 0.15 11.62 -10.32
CA SER A 79 0.13 12.66 -9.28
C SER A 79 -1.10 12.55 -8.39
N THR A 80 -0.87 12.28 -7.11
CA THR A 80 -1.85 12.42 -6.01
C THR A 80 -1.37 13.55 -5.10
N GLN A 81 -1.84 14.78 -5.32
CA GLN A 81 -1.55 15.98 -4.50
C GLN A 81 -0.08 16.11 -4.03
N LEU A 82 0.88 16.06 -4.97
CA LEU A 82 2.30 16.13 -4.63
C LEU A 82 2.72 17.56 -4.25
N GLU A 83 3.34 17.71 -3.07
CA GLU A 83 4.09 18.92 -2.72
C GLU A 83 5.44 18.94 -3.44
N ALA A 84 6.04 20.12 -3.52
CA ALA A 84 7.32 20.38 -4.19
C ALA A 84 8.46 19.45 -3.73
N GLY A 85 8.64 19.28 -2.40
CA GLY A 85 9.68 18.39 -1.86
C GLY A 85 9.52 16.92 -2.30
N ASP A 86 8.28 16.46 -2.40
CA ASP A 86 7.94 15.07 -2.74
C ASP A 86 8.02 14.80 -4.24
N LEU A 87 7.86 15.84 -5.07
CA LEU A 87 7.99 15.73 -6.52
C LEU A 87 9.41 15.30 -6.93
N LEU A 88 10.45 15.92 -6.38
CA LEU A 88 11.84 15.58 -6.72
C LEU A 88 12.17 14.13 -6.34
N GLN A 89 11.73 13.69 -5.17
CA GLN A 89 11.90 12.30 -4.73
C GLN A 89 11.11 11.34 -5.62
N SER A 90 9.90 11.71 -6.01
CA SER A 90 9.07 10.92 -6.93
C SER A 90 9.72 10.79 -8.31
N ILE A 91 10.33 11.86 -8.83
CA ILE A 91 11.07 11.84 -10.11
C ILE A 91 12.28 10.92 -10.02
N ILE A 92 13.09 11.07 -8.97
CA ILE A 92 14.27 10.24 -8.73
C ILE A 92 13.89 8.77 -8.63
N THR A 93 12.83 8.47 -7.87
CA THR A 93 12.29 7.12 -7.71
C THR A 93 11.77 6.57 -9.05
N ALA A 94 11.04 7.37 -9.82
CA ALA A 94 10.47 6.96 -11.10
C ALA A 94 11.53 6.69 -12.18
N PHE A 95 12.70 7.36 -12.11
CA PHE A 95 13.86 7.05 -12.96
C PHE A 95 14.73 5.90 -12.42
N GLY A 96 14.43 5.35 -11.24
CA GLY A 96 15.20 4.29 -10.61
C GLY A 96 16.57 4.76 -10.09
N ILE A 97 16.70 6.02 -9.73
CA ILE A 97 17.97 6.60 -9.26
C ILE A 97 18.12 6.32 -7.76
N PRO A 98 19.21 5.65 -7.33
CA PRO A 98 19.47 5.42 -5.90
C PRO A 98 19.94 6.72 -5.23
N THR A 99 19.32 7.11 -4.11
CA THR A 99 19.69 8.30 -3.34
C THR A 99 20.07 8.00 -1.89
N ILE A 100 21.15 8.62 -1.40
CA ILE A 100 21.59 8.57 0.00
C ILE A 100 21.59 10.02 0.53
N GLY A 101 20.43 10.48 0.99
CA GLY A 101 20.26 11.81 1.59
C GLY A 101 18.91 12.46 1.29
N SER A 102 18.39 13.21 2.25
CA SER A 102 17.04 13.83 2.19
C SER A 102 17.06 15.32 1.81
N SER A 103 18.23 15.93 1.62
CA SER A 103 18.29 17.36 1.31
C SER A 103 17.95 17.66 -0.16
N LYS A 104 17.12 18.67 -0.39
CA LYS A 104 16.70 19.10 -1.74
C LYS A 104 17.87 19.37 -2.69
N ALA A 105 18.94 20.00 -2.20
CA ALA A 105 20.14 20.27 -3.00
C ALA A 105 20.82 18.99 -3.47
N HIS A 106 20.87 17.96 -2.61
CA HIS A 106 21.43 16.67 -2.96
C HIS A 106 20.57 15.92 -3.99
N LEU A 107 19.24 15.96 -3.86
CA LEU A 107 18.33 15.36 -4.82
C LEU A 107 18.49 15.98 -6.22
N ILE A 108 18.53 17.31 -6.29
CA ILE A 108 18.74 18.05 -7.55
C ILE A 108 20.09 17.67 -8.18
N ALA A 109 21.18 17.68 -7.40
CA ALA A 109 22.51 17.34 -7.90
C ALA A 109 22.60 15.88 -8.39
N THR A 110 21.92 14.95 -7.70
CA THR A 110 21.88 13.54 -8.09
C THR A 110 21.11 13.35 -9.40
N LEU A 111 19.96 14.00 -9.53
CA LEU A 111 19.16 13.97 -10.75
C LEU A 111 19.95 14.58 -11.93
N GLU A 112 20.60 15.72 -11.75
CA GLU A 112 21.41 16.36 -12.79
C GLU A 112 22.58 15.47 -13.25
N ALA A 113 23.29 14.83 -12.32
CA ALA A 113 24.37 13.91 -12.63
C ALA A 113 23.88 12.70 -13.43
N PHE A 114 22.73 12.13 -13.04
CA PHE A 114 22.11 11.02 -13.76
C PHE A 114 21.70 11.41 -15.18
N LEU A 115 20.98 12.53 -15.35
CA LEU A 115 20.53 12.99 -16.65
C LEU A 115 21.70 13.31 -17.58
N THR A 116 22.78 13.87 -17.03
CA THR A 116 24.03 14.13 -17.77
C THR A 116 24.70 12.83 -18.23
N ALA A 117 24.76 11.81 -17.37
CA ALA A 117 25.31 10.50 -17.72
C ALA A 117 24.46 9.81 -18.80
N LEU A 118 23.14 9.91 -18.71
CA LEU A 118 22.21 9.37 -19.70
C LEU A 118 22.39 10.05 -21.06
N ALA A 119 22.51 11.38 -21.08
CA ALA A 119 22.80 12.14 -22.30
C ALA A 119 24.16 11.78 -22.91
N GLY A 120 25.18 11.51 -22.08
CA GLY A 120 26.49 11.01 -22.52
C GLY A 120 26.42 9.66 -23.23
N GLN A 121 25.40 8.85 -22.96
CA GLN A 121 25.11 7.59 -23.65
C GLN A 121 24.30 7.77 -24.94
N GLY A 122 23.96 9.01 -25.31
CA GLY A 122 23.09 9.32 -26.45
C GLY A 122 21.61 8.98 -26.20
N ARG A 123 21.20 8.87 -24.93
CA ARG A 123 19.82 8.57 -24.52
C ARG A 123 19.11 9.82 -24.00
N HIS A 124 17.80 9.87 -24.18
CA HIS A 124 16.93 10.97 -23.74
C HIS A 124 16.09 10.55 -22.53
N ALA A 125 15.98 11.43 -21.53
CA ALA A 125 15.06 11.24 -20.41
C ALA A 125 13.69 11.85 -20.72
N LEU A 126 12.64 11.04 -20.58
CA LEU A 126 11.25 11.45 -20.72
C LEU A 126 10.53 11.27 -19.38
N LEU A 127 10.08 12.36 -18.78
CA LEU A 127 9.23 12.33 -17.59
C LEU A 127 7.77 12.50 -18.01
N ILE A 128 6.91 11.58 -17.59
CA ILE A 128 5.47 11.65 -17.83
C ILE A 128 4.77 11.83 -16.49
N VAL A 129 4.04 12.94 -16.34
CA VAL A 129 3.24 13.23 -15.15
C VAL A 129 1.77 13.08 -15.52
N ASP A 130 1.16 11.97 -15.08
CA ASP A 130 -0.27 11.71 -15.23
C ASP A 130 -1.06 12.33 -14.06
N GLU A 131 -2.32 12.68 -14.31
CA GLU A 131 -3.17 13.47 -13.40
C GLU A 131 -2.52 14.79 -12.94
N ALA A 132 -1.78 15.46 -13.84
CA ALA A 132 -0.99 16.66 -13.54
C ALA A 132 -1.82 17.87 -13.08
N GLN A 133 -3.15 17.87 -13.22
CA GLN A 133 -4.00 18.90 -12.62
C GLN A 133 -3.95 18.90 -11.08
N ASN A 134 -3.50 17.80 -10.46
CA ASN A 134 -3.32 17.69 -9.01
C ASN A 134 -2.00 18.31 -8.52
N LEU A 135 -1.13 18.78 -9.41
CA LEU A 135 0.12 19.42 -9.02
C LEU A 135 -0.13 20.79 -8.40
N SER A 136 0.52 21.06 -7.29
CA SER A 136 0.56 22.41 -6.72
C SER A 136 1.32 23.38 -7.66
N PRO A 137 1.01 24.69 -7.66
CA PRO A 137 1.78 25.68 -8.41
C PRO A 137 3.28 25.62 -8.11
N ARG A 138 3.66 25.34 -6.86
CA ARG A 138 5.07 25.19 -6.48
C ARG A 138 5.72 23.97 -7.14
N ALA A 139 5.04 22.83 -7.23
CA ALA A 139 5.54 21.64 -7.91
C ALA A 139 5.71 21.86 -9.42
N VAL A 140 4.77 22.57 -10.05
CA VAL A 140 4.87 22.95 -11.47
C VAL A 140 6.07 23.85 -11.73
N GLU A 141 6.31 24.82 -10.84
CA GLU A 141 7.48 25.70 -10.92
C GLU A 141 8.81 24.92 -10.77
N GLU A 142 8.82 23.88 -9.95
CA GLU A 142 9.99 23.00 -9.86
C GLU A 142 10.21 22.17 -11.12
N LEU A 143 9.16 21.61 -11.73
CA LEU A 143 9.27 20.97 -13.04
C LEU A 143 9.85 21.94 -14.08
N ARG A 144 9.36 23.18 -14.08
CA ARG A 144 9.90 24.25 -14.94
C ARG A 144 11.38 24.47 -14.68
N MET A 145 11.81 24.50 -13.42
CA MET A 145 13.22 24.66 -13.06
C MET A 145 14.09 23.48 -13.52
N LEU A 146 13.61 22.24 -13.39
CA LEU A 146 14.31 21.04 -13.86
C LEU A 146 14.46 20.98 -15.38
N SER A 147 13.48 21.49 -16.12
CA SER A 147 13.57 21.58 -17.59
C SER A 147 14.72 22.49 -18.09
N ASN A 148 15.33 23.30 -17.21
CA ASN A 148 16.52 24.10 -17.54
C ASN A 148 17.80 23.28 -17.68
N PHE A 149 17.82 22.04 -17.23
CA PHE A 149 19.01 21.21 -17.33
C PHE A 149 19.34 20.97 -18.79
N GLN A 150 20.51 21.46 -19.19
CA GLN A 150 21.00 21.43 -20.56
C GLN A 150 22.47 21.03 -20.57
N LEU A 151 22.84 20.18 -21.53
CA LEU A 151 24.23 19.84 -21.81
C LEU A 151 24.60 20.39 -23.18
N GLY A 152 25.32 21.51 -23.21
CA GLY A 152 25.55 22.27 -24.43
C GLY A 152 24.24 22.91 -24.92
N ASN A 153 23.78 22.53 -26.11
CA ASN A 153 22.57 23.07 -26.73
C ASN A 153 21.41 22.05 -26.73
N ARG A 154 21.45 21.04 -25.84
CA ARG A 154 20.45 19.98 -25.75
C ARG A 154 19.83 19.94 -24.36
N SER A 155 18.51 19.84 -24.28
CA SER A 155 17.80 19.60 -23.03
C SER A 155 18.08 18.19 -22.50
N LEU A 156 18.25 18.10 -21.18
CA LEU A 156 18.52 16.85 -20.46
C LEU A 156 17.23 16.14 -20.02
N LEU A 157 16.10 16.85 -19.93
CA LEU A 157 14.83 16.32 -19.44
C LEU A 157 13.66 16.87 -20.26
N GLN A 158 12.95 15.96 -20.93
CA GLN A 158 11.66 16.27 -21.56
C GLN A 158 10.51 15.89 -20.62
N SER A 159 9.45 16.68 -20.57
CA SER A 159 8.33 16.47 -19.63
C SER A 159 6.97 16.49 -20.31
N PHE A 160 6.18 15.43 -20.12
CA PHE A 160 4.81 15.30 -20.62
C PHE A 160 3.84 15.46 -19.46
N LEU A 161 2.99 16.47 -19.52
CA LEU A 161 1.96 16.75 -18.52
C LEU A 161 0.62 16.26 -19.05
N VAL A 162 0.05 15.24 -18.41
CA VAL A 162 -1.19 14.60 -18.82
C VAL A 162 -2.22 14.83 -17.72
N GLY A 163 -3.38 15.37 -18.07
CA GLY A 163 -4.36 15.74 -17.06
C GLY A 163 -5.74 16.10 -17.59
N GLN A 164 -6.57 16.60 -16.68
CA GLN A 164 -7.92 17.05 -16.97
C GLN A 164 -7.91 18.51 -17.51
N PRO A 165 -9.03 19.06 -18.02
CA PRO A 165 -9.08 20.43 -18.55
C PRO A 165 -8.58 21.51 -17.56
N GLU A 166 -8.69 21.27 -16.26
CA GLU A 166 -8.19 22.11 -15.18
C GLU A 166 -6.67 22.34 -15.26
N LEU A 167 -5.91 21.36 -15.79
CA LEU A 167 -4.49 21.52 -16.06
C LEU A 167 -4.22 22.69 -17.02
N ARG A 168 -5.10 22.92 -18.00
CA ARG A 168 -4.97 24.04 -18.94
C ARG A 168 -5.10 25.37 -18.20
N GLN A 169 -6.04 25.48 -17.27
CA GLN A 169 -6.22 26.68 -16.45
C GLN A 169 -5.00 26.93 -15.55
N LEU A 170 -4.45 25.87 -14.95
CA LEU A 170 -3.21 25.95 -14.15
C LEU A 170 -2.05 26.48 -14.99
N ILE A 171 -1.87 25.95 -16.20
CA ILE A 171 -0.83 26.39 -17.14
C ILE A 171 -1.04 27.85 -17.59
N GLU A 172 -2.29 28.24 -17.89
CA GLU A 172 -2.64 29.60 -18.30
C GLU A 172 -2.31 30.63 -17.22
N SER A 173 -2.42 30.25 -15.95
CA SER A 173 -2.02 31.10 -14.82
C SER A 173 -0.50 31.28 -14.68
N MET A 174 0.31 30.53 -15.43
CA MET A 174 1.77 30.48 -15.32
C MET A 174 2.46 30.78 -16.66
N GLU A 175 2.64 32.07 -16.97
CA GLU A 175 3.26 32.53 -18.23
C GLU A 175 4.62 31.88 -18.52
N GLN A 176 5.44 31.67 -17.49
CA GLN A 176 6.80 31.12 -17.63
C GLN A 176 6.83 29.65 -18.06
N LEU A 177 5.86 28.85 -17.63
CA LEU A 177 5.70 27.48 -18.11
C LEU A 177 5.08 27.49 -19.51
N ARG A 178 4.10 28.35 -19.76
CA ARG A 178 3.42 28.46 -21.06
C ARG A 178 4.40 28.72 -22.19
N GLN A 179 5.40 29.56 -21.98
CA GLN A 179 6.47 29.85 -22.96
C GLN A 179 7.37 28.64 -23.26
N ARG A 180 7.36 27.59 -22.43
CA ARG A 180 8.16 26.38 -22.58
C ARG A 180 7.38 25.17 -23.08
N ILE A 181 6.07 25.33 -23.31
CA ILE A 181 5.24 24.29 -23.90
C ILE A 181 5.52 24.27 -25.40
N SER A 182 6.13 23.17 -25.84
CA SER A 182 6.44 22.92 -27.25
C SER A 182 5.18 22.52 -28.03
N ALA A 183 4.28 21.78 -27.39
CA ALA A 183 3.03 21.33 -27.98
C ALA A 183 1.96 21.12 -26.90
N SER A 184 0.70 21.38 -27.27
CA SER A 184 -0.44 20.99 -26.45
C SER A 184 -1.50 20.31 -27.32
N CYS A 185 -2.12 19.26 -26.80
CA CYS A 185 -3.23 18.57 -27.46
C CYS A 185 -4.35 18.30 -26.45
N HIS A 186 -5.58 18.28 -26.95
CA HIS A 186 -6.77 18.02 -26.16
C HIS A 186 -7.52 16.82 -26.75
N LEU A 187 -7.68 15.76 -25.97
CA LEU A 187 -8.55 14.64 -26.25
C LEU A 187 -9.98 15.02 -25.91
N GLY A 188 -10.72 15.47 -26.93
CA GLY A 188 -12.15 15.69 -26.85
C GLY A 188 -12.95 14.38 -26.88
N PRO A 189 -14.27 14.46 -26.64
CA PRO A 189 -15.18 13.33 -26.77
C PRO A 189 -15.19 12.77 -28.21
N LEU A 190 -15.58 11.50 -28.33
CA LEU A 190 -15.75 10.82 -29.61
C LEU A 190 -16.96 11.41 -30.35
N GLY A 191 -16.82 11.62 -31.66
CA GLY A 191 -17.98 11.96 -32.50
C GLY A 191 -19.00 10.81 -32.57
N LEU A 192 -20.18 11.07 -33.15
CA LEU A 192 -21.23 10.05 -33.30
C LEU A 192 -20.76 8.80 -34.03
N GLN A 193 -20.06 8.98 -35.15
CA GLN A 193 -19.55 7.86 -35.94
C GLN A 193 -18.45 7.09 -35.19
N GLU A 194 -17.54 7.81 -34.52
CA GLU A 194 -16.49 7.17 -33.71
C GLU A 194 -17.05 6.44 -32.49
N THR A 195 -18.14 6.94 -31.90
CA THR A 195 -18.84 6.29 -30.79
C THR A 195 -19.46 4.97 -31.25
N ARG A 196 -20.07 4.94 -32.43
CA ARG A 196 -20.57 3.69 -33.04
C ARG A 196 -19.43 2.71 -33.25
N ASP A 197 -18.34 3.15 -33.88
CA ASP A 197 -17.19 2.32 -34.17
C ASP A 197 -16.51 1.80 -32.89
N TYR A 198 -16.47 2.62 -31.83
CA TYR A 198 -15.97 2.25 -30.50
C TYR A 198 -16.79 1.13 -29.86
N ILE A 199 -18.12 1.27 -29.84
CA ILE A 199 -19.04 0.27 -29.27
C ILE A 199 -18.89 -1.06 -30.03
N LEU A 200 -18.93 -1.01 -31.36
CA LEU A 200 -18.80 -2.18 -32.21
C LEU A 200 -17.41 -2.82 -32.09
N HIS A 201 -16.35 -2.02 -31.96
CA HIS A 201 -15.00 -2.52 -31.73
C HIS A 201 -14.93 -3.37 -30.46
N ARG A 202 -15.46 -2.84 -29.34
CA ARG A 202 -15.44 -3.54 -28.05
C ARG A 202 -16.27 -4.82 -28.05
N LEU A 203 -17.43 -4.81 -28.71
CA LEU A 203 -18.27 -6.00 -28.88
C LEU A 203 -17.56 -7.06 -29.73
N ARG A 204 -16.95 -6.69 -30.87
CA ARG A 204 -16.23 -7.65 -31.72
C ARG A 204 -15.03 -8.29 -31.01
N ARG A 205 -14.34 -7.55 -30.13
CA ARG A 205 -13.22 -8.07 -29.33
C ARG A 205 -13.60 -9.24 -28.44
N VAL A 206 -14.85 -9.31 -27.99
CA VAL A 206 -15.36 -10.38 -27.11
C VAL A 206 -16.12 -11.47 -27.87
N GLY A 207 -16.07 -11.46 -29.20
CA GLY A 207 -16.71 -12.48 -30.04
C GLY A 207 -18.20 -12.22 -30.32
N TRP A 208 -18.65 -10.96 -30.32
CA TRP A 208 -20.03 -10.60 -30.66
C TRP A 208 -20.45 -11.11 -32.05
N GLN A 209 -21.59 -11.81 -32.10
CA GLN A 209 -22.23 -12.37 -33.30
C GLN A 209 -23.60 -11.71 -33.53
N ASP A 210 -23.62 -10.38 -33.56
CA ASP A 210 -24.84 -9.57 -33.75
C ASP A 210 -25.93 -9.82 -32.67
N ARG A 211 -25.54 -10.29 -31.48
CA ARG A 211 -26.43 -10.53 -30.33
C ARG A 211 -25.83 -9.93 -29.04
N PRO A 212 -26.49 -8.98 -28.36
CA PRO A 212 -27.79 -8.41 -28.70
C PRO A 212 -27.71 -7.50 -29.94
N VAL A 213 -28.85 -7.32 -30.62
CA VAL A 213 -29.00 -6.47 -31.80
C VAL A 213 -29.17 -5.02 -31.34
N PHE A 214 -28.34 -4.11 -31.84
CA PHE A 214 -28.46 -2.69 -31.56
C PHE A 214 -29.10 -1.97 -32.75
N ASP A 215 -30.25 -1.32 -32.52
CA ASP A 215 -30.81 -0.43 -33.54
C ASP A 215 -29.86 0.75 -33.82
N PRO A 216 -29.81 1.27 -35.06
CA PRO A 216 -29.02 2.44 -35.39
C PRO A 216 -29.33 3.65 -34.50
N GLY A 217 -30.61 3.84 -34.14
CA GLY A 217 -31.06 4.90 -33.23
C GLY A 217 -30.63 4.67 -31.77
N SER A 218 -30.39 3.44 -31.35
CA SER A 218 -29.90 3.12 -30.00
C SER A 218 -28.48 3.62 -29.80
N LEU A 219 -27.63 3.46 -30.82
CA LEU A 219 -26.26 3.99 -30.80
C LEU A 219 -26.24 5.53 -30.79
N GLU A 220 -27.21 6.18 -31.47
CA GLU A 220 -27.39 7.64 -31.40
C GLU A 220 -27.79 8.10 -30.01
N GLN A 221 -28.72 7.40 -29.36
CA GLN A 221 -29.10 7.69 -27.98
C GLN A 221 -27.94 7.47 -27.02
N ILE A 222 -27.15 6.40 -27.18
CA ILE A 222 -25.94 6.17 -26.37
C ILE A 222 -24.97 7.35 -26.53
N HIS A 223 -24.70 7.81 -27.76
CA HIS A 223 -23.86 8.99 -27.98
C HIS A 223 -24.44 10.24 -27.31
N ARG A 224 -25.73 10.51 -27.50
CA ARG A 224 -26.41 11.71 -26.98
C ARG A 224 -26.34 11.80 -25.45
N TRP A 225 -26.56 10.68 -24.76
CA TRP A 225 -26.55 10.60 -23.30
C TRP A 225 -25.14 10.50 -22.71
N SER A 226 -24.20 9.87 -23.43
CA SER A 226 -22.81 9.78 -22.98
C SER A 226 -21.97 11.03 -23.30
N GLY A 227 -22.44 11.87 -24.22
CA GLY A 227 -21.66 12.99 -24.75
C GLY A 227 -20.41 12.56 -25.52
N GLY A 228 -20.35 11.30 -26.00
CA GLY A 228 -19.17 10.76 -26.69
C GLY A 228 -18.00 10.40 -25.76
N VAL A 229 -18.17 10.45 -24.44
CA VAL A 229 -17.10 10.13 -23.48
C VAL A 229 -17.00 8.62 -23.27
N PRO A 230 -15.86 7.96 -23.56
CA PRO A 230 -15.72 6.49 -23.51
C PRO A 230 -16.16 5.84 -22.19
N ARG A 231 -15.81 6.44 -21.05
CA ARG A 231 -16.21 5.93 -19.73
C ARG A 231 -17.73 5.95 -19.51
N ARG A 232 -18.42 6.98 -20.01
CA ARG A 232 -19.88 7.07 -19.96
C ARG A 232 -20.55 6.10 -20.93
N ILE A 233 -19.99 5.97 -22.14
CA ILE A 233 -20.42 4.97 -23.13
C ILE A 233 -20.36 3.57 -22.51
N ASN A 234 -19.22 3.19 -21.92
CA ASN A 234 -19.04 1.88 -21.29
C ASN A 234 -20.08 1.61 -20.20
N ARG A 235 -20.32 2.60 -19.36
CA ARG A 235 -21.28 2.46 -18.27
C ARG A 235 -22.70 2.26 -18.76
N LEU A 236 -23.15 3.10 -19.69
CA LEU A 236 -24.49 3.02 -20.26
C LEU A 236 -24.65 1.69 -21.01
N CYS A 237 -23.67 1.29 -21.82
CA CYS A 237 -23.70 0.01 -22.52
C CYS A 237 -23.72 -1.19 -21.56
N ASN A 238 -22.96 -1.15 -20.47
CA ASN A 238 -22.98 -2.23 -19.48
C ASN A 238 -24.36 -2.36 -18.79
N ARG A 239 -25.03 -1.24 -18.50
CA ARG A 239 -26.41 -1.24 -17.98
C ARG A 239 -27.40 -1.76 -19.00
N VAL A 240 -27.27 -1.35 -20.27
CA VAL A 240 -28.11 -1.83 -21.37
C VAL A 240 -27.97 -3.35 -21.54
N LEU A 241 -26.74 -3.88 -21.56
CA LEU A 241 -26.52 -5.33 -21.67
C LEU A 241 -27.06 -6.11 -20.47
N LEU A 242 -26.92 -5.55 -19.26
CA LEU A 242 -27.44 -6.19 -18.05
C LEU A 242 -28.97 -6.20 -18.03
N ALA A 243 -29.62 -5.09 -18.38
CA ALA A 243 -31.08 -4.99 -18.47
C ALA A 243 -31.63 -5.94 -19.55
N SER A 244 -30.98 -5.97 -20.72
CA SER A 244 -31.31 -6.88 -21.81
C SER A 244 -31.24 -8.35 -21.42
N PHE A 245 -30.23 -8.73 -20.64
CA PHE A 245 -30.14 -10.06 -20.07
C PHE A 245 -31.26 -10.36 -19.04
N LEU A 246 -31.62 -9.40 -18.18
CA LEU A 246 -32.63 -9.60 -17.14
C LEU A 246 -34.05 -9.71 -17.70
N ASP A 247 -34.36 -8.92 -18.73
CA ASP A 247 -35.67 -8.90 -19.39
C ASP A 247 -35.82 -10.00 -20.46
N GLY A 248 -34.70 -10.63 -20.84
CA GLY A 248 -34.67 -11.70 -21.86
C GLY A 248 -34.91 -11.21 -23.28
N ASP A 249 -34.85 -9.89 -23.52
CA ASP A 249 -34.98 -9.27 -24.83
C ASP A 249 -33.59 -8.88 -25.36
N ASP A 250 -33.17 -9.54 -26.44
CA ASP A 250 -31.87 -9.31 -27.08
C ASP A 250 -31.91 -8.16 -28.10
N HIS A 251 -33.00 -7.39 -28.17
CA HIS A 251 -33.18 -6.28 -29.11
C HIS A 251 -33.12 -4.92 -28.40
N VAL A 252 -32.01 -4.20 -28.58
CA VAL A 252 -31.78 -2.90 -27.93
C VAL A 252 -32.38 -1.78 -28.79
N THR A 253 -33.52 -1.24 -28.35
CA THR A 253 -34.23 -0.13 -29.02
C THR A 253 -33.83 1.25 -28.46
N PRO A 254 -34.04 2.36 -29.22
CA PRO A 254 -33.64 3.70 -28.78
C PRO A 254 -34.36 4.16 -27.52
N GLN A 255 -35.65 3.81 -27.40
CA GLN A 255 -36.51 4.16 -26.27
C GLN A 255 -36.02 3.50 -24.98
N TRP A 256 -35.56 2.24 -25.09
CA TRP A 256 -35.04 1.51 -23.95
C TRP A 256 -33.71 2.09 -23.44
N VAL A 257 -32.82 2.48 -24.35
CA VAL A 257 -31.58 3.19 -24.00
C VAL A 257 -31.88 4.50 -23.28
N GLU A 258 -32.85 5.28 -23.77
CA GLU A 258 -33.26 6.54 -23.16
C GLU A 258 -33.80 6.34 -21.74
N GLN A 259 -34.67 5.35 -21.54
CA GLN A 259 -35.18 5.00 -20.21
C GLN A 259 -34.05 4.63 -19.24
N LEU A 260 -33.14 3.75 -19.65
CA LEU A 260 -32.02 3.31 -18.81
C LEU A 260 -31.02 4.44 -18.53
N ALA A 261 -30.84 5.38 -19.47
CA ALA A 261 -30.02 6.57 -19.26
C ALA A 261 -30.64 7.51 -18.21
N LEU A 262 -31.98 7.69 -18.24
CA LEU A 262 -32.71 8.47 -17.23
C LEU A 262 -32.63 7.84 -15.84
N GLU A 263 -32.78 6.51 -15.74
CA GLU A 263 -32.61 5.78 -14.48
C GLU A 263 -31.19 5.94 -13.93
N LEU A 264 -30.17 5.75 -14.76
CA LEU A 264 -28.77 5.95 -14.38
C LEU A 264 -28.47 7.38 -13.92
N HIS A 265 -29.11 8.37 -14.54
CA HIS A 265 -28.99 9.77 -14.15
C HIS A 265 -29.64 10.04 -12.78
N ALA A 266 -30.85 9.50 -12.56
CA ALA A 266 -31.59 9.65 -11.32
C ALA A 266 -30.91 8.95 -10.12
N GLU A 267 -30.29 7.80 -10.32
CA GLU A 267 -29.56 7.06 -9.27
C GLU A 267 -28.31 7.80 -8.75
N MET A 268 -27.75 8.74 -9.53
CA MET A 268 -26.44 9.32 -9.27
C MET A 268 -26.39 10.79 -8.89
N GLY A 269 -27.48 11.54 -9.10
CA GLY A 269 -27.49 13.00 -8.85
C GLY A 269 -26.47 13.79 -9.67
N ASP A 270 -26.00 13.22 -10.79
CA ASP A 270 -24.85 13.71 -11.55
C ASP A 270 -25.32 14.69 -12.63
N THR A 271 -25.05 15.99 -12.47
CA THR A 271 -25.39 17.04 -13.47
C THR A 271 -24.71 16.87 -14.82
N ALA A 272 -23.79 15.91 -14.91
CA ALA A 272 -22.93 15.65 -16.06
C ALA A 272 -23.56 14.76 -17.16
N PHE A 273 -24.70 14.09 -16.87
CA PHE A 273 -25.52 13.34 -17.85
C PHE A 273 -26.69 14.21 -18.36
N GLN A 274 -26.38 15.27 -19.11
CA GLN A 274 -27.39 16.02 -19.85
C GLN A 274 -27.38 15.62 -21.33
N PRO A 275 -28.55 15.48 -21.97
CA PRO A 275 -28.60 15.22 -23.40
C PRO A 275 -27.94 16.37 -24.15
N LEU A 276 -27.00 16.06 -25.05
CA LEU A 276 -26.47 17.04 -25.99
C LEU A 276 -27.65 17.71 -26.72
N ALA A 277 -27.75 19.04 -26.63
CA ALA A 277 -28.65 19.82 -27.45
C ALA A 277 -28.17 19.70 -28.91
N LEU A 278 -29.05 19.22 -29.79
CA LEU A 278 -28.78 19.17 -31.21
C LEU A 278 -28.92 20.58 -31.79
N ASP A 279 -27.90 21.41 -31.59
CA ASP A 279 -27.77 22.63 -32.39
C ASP A 279 -27.20 22.25 -33.75
N ALA A 280 -28.07 22.28 -34.75
CA ALA A 280 -27.76 22.09 -36.15
C ALA A 280 -27.00 23.31 -36.72
N SER A 281 -25.80 23.60 -36.21
CA SER A 281 -24.77 24.42 -36.87
C SER A 281 -23.56 24.58 -35.95
N ALA A 282 -22.56 23.72 -36.09
CA ALA A 282 -21.22 24.01 -35.59
C ALA A 282 -20.20 23.51 -36.62
N ASP A 283 -19.86 24.40 -37.54
CA ASP A 283 -18.62 24.29 -38.31
C ASP A 283 -17.42 24.20 -37.36
N PRO A 284 -16.35 23.48 -37.74
CA PRO A 284 -15.19 23.26 -36.88
C PRO A 284 -14.42 24.57 -36.68
N LEU A 285 -14.67 25.25 -35.56
CA LEU A 285 -13.93 26.46 -35.20
C LEU A 285 -12.51 26.12 -34.73
N GLU A 286 -11.59 26.83 -35.36
CA GLU A 286 -10.15 26.70 -35.35
C GLU A 286 -9.54 26.84 -33.95
N ALA A 287 -8.51 26.02 -33.71
CA ALA A 287 -7.57 26.23 -32.63
C ALA A 287 -6.82 27.55 -32.88
N GLY A 288 -7.03 28.53 -32.01
CA GLY A 288 -6.30 29.79 -32.01
C GLY A 288 -4.80 29.56 -31.84
N VAL A 289 -4.05 29.67 -32.93
CA VAL A 289 -2.61 29.85 -32.92
C VAL A 289 -2.35 31.33 -32.71
N ALA A 290 -1.94 31.70 -31.50
CA ALA A 290 -1.41 33.02 -31.20
C ALA A 290 0.09 32.92 -30.92
N GLY A 291 0.89 33.35 -31.91
CA GLY A 291 2.17 34.03 -31.67
C GLY A 291 3.47 33.24 -31.89
N ALA A 292 3.89 33.11 -33.16
CA ALA A 292 5.30 33.19 -33.53
C ALA A 292 5.40 33.75 -34.96
N ALA A 293 5.86 34.98 -35.08
CA ALA A 293 6.07 35.66 -36.36
C ALA A 293 7.43 35.30 -36.96
N ASP A 294 7.40 35.08 -38.29
CA ASP A 294 8.40 35.29 -39.32
C ASP A 294 9.85 34.79 -39.15
N VAL A 295 10.19 33.73 -39.90
CA VAL A 295 11.29 33.78 -40.88
C VAL A 295 10.90 32.99 -42.14
N ALA A 296 11.10 33.62 -43.30
CA ALA A 296 10.68 33.25 -44.65
C ALA A 296 11.18 31.88 -45.19
N GLY A 297 10.37 31.27 -46.06
CA GLY A 297 10.76 30.15 -46.95
C GLY A 297 11.65 30.56 -48.13
N PRO A 298 12.04 29.63 -49.03
CA PRO A 298 11.04 29.01 -49.91
C PRO A 298 11.21 27.50 -50.26
N ALA A 299 10.05 26.86 -50.46
CA ALA A 299 9.63 25.87 -51.48
C ALA A 299 10.63 24.87 -52.13
N ALA A 300 10.28 23.57 -52.08
CA ALA A 300 9.73 22.78 -53.21
C ALA A 300 10.14 21.28 -53.21
N ALA A 301 9.19 20.44 -53.68
CA ALA A 301 9.35 19.18 -54.42
C ALA A 301 9.20 17.81 -53.71
N ALA A 302 8.11 17.13 -54.11
CA ALA A 302 8.04 15.75 -54.63
C ALA A 302 8.01 14.52 -53.69
N ARG A 303 6.83 13.86 -53.65
CA ARG A 303 6.63 12.38 -53.58
C ARG A 303 7.26 11.70 -54.81
N PRO A 304 7.62 10.38 -54.85
CA PRO A 304 6.77 9.20 -54.51
C PRO A 304 7.59 7.93 -54.08
N PRO A 305 7.17 6.65 -54.28
CA PRO A 305 5.86 5.96 -54.17
C PRO A 305 5.86 4.74 -53.21
N ALA A 306 4.67 4.16 -53.01
CA ALA A 306 4.42 2.85 -52.43
C ALA A 306 4.56 1.73 -53.48
N GLU A 307 5.10 0.57 -53.09
CA GLU A 307 5.02 -0.66 -53.88
C GLU A 307 4.81 -1.89 -52.99
N SER A 308 3.78 -2.65 -53.35
CA SER A 308 3.29 -3.90 -52.77
C SER A 308 4.17 -5.10 -53.13
N LEU A 309 4.14 -6.19 -52.32
CA LEU A 309 3.93 -7.58 -52.77
C LEU A 309 3.93 -8.57 -51.57
N ARG A 310 2.91 -9.45 -51.52
CA ARG A 310 2.79 -10.66 -50.66
C ARG A 310 3.36 -11.90 -51.43
N PRO A 311 3.14 -13.16 -51.00
CA PRO A 311 3.78 -13.96 -49.93
C PRO A 311 4.40 -15.29 -50.45
N ALA A 312 5.09 -16.07 -49.62
CA ALA A 312 5.31 -17.52 -49.85
C ALA A 312 5.57 -18.30 -48.54
N ALA A 313 4.99 -19.50 -48.43
CA ALA A 313 5.18 -20.52 -47.39
C ALA A 313 5.74 -21.83 -48.05
N PRO A 314 5.88 -22.98 -47.35
CA PRO A 314 6.59 -23.33 -46.11
C PRO A 314 7.68 -24.43 -46.36
N ALA A 315 8.52 -24.77 -45.36
CA ALA A 315 9.23 -26.07 -45.30
C ALA A 315 9.67 -26.44 -43.87
N GLU A 316 9.39 -27.68 -43.48
CA GLU A 316 9.65 -28.31 -42.18
C GLU A 316 11.07 -28.91 -42.03
N ALA A 317 11.38 -29.22 -40.75
CA ALA A 317 12.29 -30.23 -40.21
C ALA A 317 13.77 -29.88 -39.98
N SER A 318 14.14 -29.68 -38.69
CA SER A 318 14.93 -30.65 -37.90
C SER A 318 15.24 -30.10 -36.49
N ARG A 319 14.84 -30.81 -35.43
CA ARG A 319 15.39 -30.66 -34.07
C ARG A 319 16.78 -31.32 -34.00
N PRO A 320 17.69 -30.78 -33.20
CA PRO A 320 18.17 -31.57 -32.07
C PRO A 320 18.11 -30.78 -30.75
N ALA A 321 17.80 -31.52 -29.71
CA ALA A 321 17.92 -31.12 -28.33
C ALA A 321 19.40 -31.02 -27.93
N MET A 322 19.79 -29.98 -27.19
CA MET A 322 20.97 -30.03 -26.34
C MET A 322 20.80 -29.11 -25.12
N ALA A 323 21.23 -29.65 -23.99
CA ALA A 323 21.06 -29.17 -22.63
C ALA A 323 21.57 -27.74 -22.39
N MET A 324 20.81 -26.96 -21.60
CA MET A 324 21.33 -25.74 -20.98
C MET A 324 21.86 -26.04 -19.58
N ALA A 325 23.17 -25.83 -19.43
CA ALA A 325 23.84 -25.61 -18.15
C ALA A 325 23.33 -24.31 -17.49
N PRO A 326 23.46 -24.14 -16.16
CA PRO A 326 22.89 -22.99 -15.47
C PRO A 326 23.65 -21.72 -15.84
N ALA A 327 22.93 -20.73 -16.35
CA ALA A 327 23.48 -19.40 -16.62
C ALA A 327 23.68 -18.64 -15.30
N SER A 328 24.84 -18.02 -15.19
CA SER A 328 25.31 -17.16 -14.09
C SER A 328 24.48 -15.87 -13.92
N VAL A 329 24.51 -15.36 -12.70
CA VAL A 329 23.63 -14.34 -12.08
C VAL A 329 23.95 -12.89 -12.50
N GLU A 330 23.82 -12.53 -13.79
CA GLU A 330 24.06 -11.13 -14.23
C GLU A 330 22.92 -10.49 -15.03
N GLY A 331 21.67 -10.96 -14.91
CA GLY A 331 20.63 -10.54 -15.87
C GLY A 331 19.20 -10.38 -15.38
N LEU A 332 18.92 -9.93 -14.15
CA LEU A 332 17.53 -9.71 -13.71
C LEU A 332 17.34 -8.38 -12.92
N PRO A 333 17.23 -7.22 -13.60
CA PRO A 333 17.07 -5.91 -12.97
C PRO A 333 15.65 -5.60 -12.42
N TRP A 334 14.60 -6.33 -12.81
CA TRP A 334 13.22 -6.04 -12.35
C TRP A 334 12.93 -6.43 -10.90
N LEU A 335 13.80 -7.23 -10.29
CA LEU A 335 13.65 -7.77 -8.94
C LEU A 335 14.08 -6.78 -7.84
N THR A 336 14.97 -5.84 -8.19
CA THR A 336 15.38 -4.71 -7.34
C THR A 336 14.37 -3.56 -7.29
N ASP A 337 13.40 -3.50 -8.20
CA ASP A 337 12.55 -2.30 -8.42
C ASP A 337 11.17 -2.33 -7.72
N VAL A 338 10.74 -3.47 -7.15
CA VAL A 338 9.38 -3.64 -6.59
C VAL A 338 9.38 -4.19 -5.17
N VAL A 339 10.47 -4.83 -4.77
CA VAL A 339 10.76 -5.23 -3.40
C VAL A 339 11.80 -4.28 -2.84
N ARG A 340 11.42 -3.46 -1.86
CA ARG A 340 12.44 -2.76 -1.07
C ARG A 340 13.19 -3.82 -0.28
N PHE A 341 14.38 -4.19 -0.76
CA PHE A 341 15.36 -4.93 0.01
C PHE A 341 16.08 -3.95 0.93
N GLU A 342 15.66 -3.88 2.18
CA GLU A 342 16.44 -3.21 3.21
C GLU A 342 17.43 -4.26 3.74
N SER A 343 18.65 -4.24 3.20
CA SER A 343 19.78 -5.00 3.75
C SER A 343 20.72 -4.03 4.47
N SER A 344 20.88 -4.17 5.78
CA SER A 344 21.90 -3.45 6.54
C SER A 344 23.31 -4.07 6.44
N VAL A 345 23.50 -5.08 5.59
CA VAL A 345 24.79 -5.77 5.45
C VAL A 345 25.38 -5.59 4.06
N SER A 346 26.36 -4.70 3.97
CA SER A 346 27.28 -4.59 2.84
C SER A 346 28.16 -5.84 2.72
N GLY A 347 28.07 -6.56 1.60
CA GLY A 347 29.21 -7.25 1.00
C GLY A 347 29.71 -8.59 1.58
N ALA A 348 28.85 -9.59 1.84
CA ALA A 348 29.31 -10.96 2.02
C ALA A 348 28.47 -11.99 1.23
N PRO A 349 29.09 -13.00 0.59
CA PRO A 349 28.37 -14.06 -0.12
C PRO A 349 27.50 -14.88 0.84
N VAL A 350 26.25 -15.09 0.47
CA VAL A 350 25.22 -15.72 1.30
C VAL A 350 25.40 -17.25 1.30
N GLN A 351 25.80 -17.82 2.44
CA GLN A 351 25.73 -19.28 2.68
C GLN A 351 24.64 -19.54 3.72
N GLY A 352 23.63 -20.36 3.38
CA GLY A 352 22.58 -20.77 4.31
C GLY A 352 21.20 -21.00 3.67
N ASP A 353 20.36 -21.79 4.33
CA ASP A 353 18.98 -22.04 3.89
C ASP A 353 18.10 -20.84 4.27
N VAL A 354 17.30 -20.35 3.30
CA VAL A 354 16.42 -19.19 3.47
C VAL A 354 15.07 -19.62 4.03
N VAL A 355 14.56 -18.90 5.03
CA VAL A 355 13.23 -19.09 5.58
C VAL A 355 12.50 -17.76 5.58
N PHE A 356 11.30 -17.73 5.00
CA PHE A 356 10.47 -16.53 4.99
C PHE A 356 9.72 -16.36 6.30
N CYS A 357 9.60 -15.12 6.78
CA CYS A 357 8.87 -14.74 7.97
C CYS A 357 7.76 -13.77 7.57
N LEU A 358 6.53 -14.26 7.42
CA LEU A 358 5.38 -13.46 7.03
C LEU A 358 4.84 -12.72 8.26
N ALA A 359 4.98 -11.40 8.29
CA ALA A 359 4.48 -10.54 9.36
C ALA A 359 3.88 -9.24 8.82
N ASP A 360 2.68 -8.94 9.27
CA ASP A 360 1.90 -7.74 8.94
C ASP A 360 1.78 -6.75 10.11
N THR A 361 2.28 -7.13 11.28
CA THR A 361 2.21 -6.33 12.51
C THR A 361 3.60 -6.17 13.13
N ALA A 362 3.77 -5.07 13.88
CA ALA A 362 5.01 -4.80 14.61
C ALA A 362 5.28 -5.85 15.71
N SER A 363 4.23 -6.38 16.35
CA SER A 363 4.36 -7.50 17.30
C SER A 363 4.93 -8.76 16.63
N ALA A 364 4.36 -9.19 15.50
CA ALA A 364 4.84 -10.36 14.77
C ALA A 364 6.30 -10.20 14.30
N ALA A 365 6.67 -9.01 13.83
CA ALA A 365 8.03 -8.70 13.42
C ALA A 365 9.03 -8.81 14.58
N LEU A 366 8.68 -8.29 15.76
CA LEU A 366 9.51 -8.37 16.96
C LEU A 366 9.72 -9.83 17.41
N LYS A 367 8.67 -10.66 17.34
CA LYS A 367 8.75 -12.10 17.64
C LYS A 367 9.70 -12.82 16.67
N PHE A 368 9.64 -12.51 15.37
CA PHE A 368 10.58 -13.06 14.40
C PHE A 368 12.03 -12.60 14.61
N ALA A 369 12.24 -11.35 15.01
CA ALA A 369 13.57 -10.85 15.33
C ALA A 369 14.17 -11.56 16.55
N ALA A 370 13.36 -11.83 17.59
CA ALA A 370 13.79 -12.62 18.74
C ALA A 370 14.16 -14.06 18.33
N LEU A 371 13.37 -14.67 17.46
CA LEU A 371 13.65 -15.99 16.88
C LEU A 371 14.95 -16.01 16.07
N ALA A 372 15.18 -14.99 15.24
CA ALA A 372 16.39 -14.84 14.44
C ALA A 372 17.66 -14.87 15.31
N ARG A 373 17.63 -14.13 16.42
CA ARG A 373 18.75 -14.05 17.37
C ARG A 373 19.10 -15.42 17.97
N VAL A 374 18.09 -16.19 18.40
CA VAL A 374 18.30 -17.53 18.96
C VAL A 374 18.76 -18.54 17.90
N LEU A 375 18.26 -18.40 16.68
CA LEU A 375 18.69 -19.24 15.56
C LEU A 375 20.15 -18.97 15.17
N ALA A 376 20.57 -17.69 15.12
CA ALA A 376 21.93 -17.28 14.83
C ALA A 376 22.94 -17.77 15.89
N ALA A 377 22.55 -17.76 17.17
CA ALA A 377 23.41 -18.23 18.26
C ALA A 377 23.66 -19.76 18.25
N GLY A 378 22.83 -20.54 17.57
CA GLY A 378 22.89 -22.01 17.60
C GLY A 378 23.59 -22.68 16.42
N GLY A 379 24.40 -21.94 15.65
CA GLY A 379 25.43 -22.50 14.75
C GLY A 379 24.98 -23.08 13.40
N GLU A 380 23.68 -23.14 13.09
CA GLU A 380 23.20 -23.46 11.74
C GLU A 380 22.94 -22.18 10.92
N PRO A 381 23.32 -22.14 9.63
CA PRO A 381 23.13 -20.96 8.79
C PRO A 381 21.68 -20.89 8.25
N LEU A 382 20.70 -20.69 9.13
CA LEU A 382 19.33 -20.35 8.72
C LEU A 382 19.22 -18.84 8.58
N ARG A 383 18.89 -18.38 7.36
CA ARG A 383 18.66 -16.95 7.09
C ARG A 383 17.16 -16.67 7.11
N LEU A 384 16.71 -15.97 8.14
CA LEU A 384 15.34 -15.46 8.18
C LEU A 384 15.22 -14.19 7.32
N VAL A 385 14.20 -14.15 6.46
CA VAL A 385 13.84 -12.99 5.63
C VAL A 385 12.45 -12.53 6.03
N LEU A 386 12.35 -11.31 6.55
CA LEU A 386 11.08 -10.73 6.96
C LEU A 386 10.33 -10.24 5.72
N VAL A 387 9.13 -10.77 5.49
CA VAL A 387 8.27 -10.37 4.37
C VAL A 387 7.07 -9.62 4.95
N ASN A 388 7.04 -8.31 4.77
CA ASN A 388 5.92 -7.46 5.13
C ASN A 388 4.97 -7.33 3.92
N PRO A 389 3.74 -7.86 4.02
CA PRO A 389 2.80 -7.82 2.91
C PRO A 389 2.23 -6.41 2.62
N GLY A 390 2.49 -5.39 3.43
CA GLY A 390 2.27 -3.99 3.03
C GLY A 390 1.42 -3.11 3.95
N LEU A 391 1.32 -3.41 5.25
CA LEU A 391 0.76 -2.45 6.21
C LEU A 391 1.90 -1.58 6.79
N PRO A 392 1.80 -0.25 6.74
CA PRO A 392 2.78 0.62 7.40
C PRO A 392 2.75 0.36 8.91
N ALA A 393 3.93 0.44 9.52
CA ALA A 393 4.10 0.35 10.96
C ALA A 393 3.21 1.36 11.69
N ARG A 394 2.37 0.90 12.61
CA ARG A 394 1.33 1.77 13.20
C ARG A 394 1.75 2.52 14.46
N VAL A 395 2.73 2.06 15.24
CA VAL A 395 3.33 2.87 16.34
C VAL A 395 4.86 2.67 16.48
N TRP A 396 5.48 1.68 15.81
CA TRP A 396 6.94 1.46 15.83
C TRP A 396 7.52 1.41 14.41
N PRO A 397 8.45 2.31 14.00
CA PRO A 397 9.00 2.24 12.66
C PRO A 397 9.80 0.95 12.46
N TRP A 398 9.72 0.36 11.26
CA TRP A 398 10.46 -0.87 10.92
C TRP A 398 11.98 -0.63 10.90
N GLU A 399 12.41 0.58 10.54
CA GLU A 399 13.81 1.00 10.40
C GLU A 399 14.69 0.80 11.66
N PRO A 400 14.25 1.13 12.90
CA PRO A 400 15.04 0.89 14.11
C PRO A 400 15.08 -0.58 14.61
N MET A 401 14.46 -1.56 13.93
CA MET A 401 14.56 -2.98 14.32
C MET A 401 16.02 -3.46 14.41
N ASP A 402 16.88 -2.99 13.50
CA ASP A 402 18.28 -3.37 13.40
C ASP A 402 19.10 -3.05 14.66
N ARG A 403 18.72 -2.00 15.40
CA ARG A 403 19.42 -1.59 16.63
C ARG A 403 18.98 -2.38 17.86
N LEU A 404 17.72 -2.81 17.92
CA LEU A 404 17.15 -3.45 19.10
C LEU A 404 17.31 -4.98 19.09
N LEU A 405 17.36 -5.62 17.91
CA LEU A 405 17.53 -7.07 17.77
C LEU A 405 18.39 -7.43 16.54
N PRO A 406 19.72 -7.54 16.70
CA PRO A 406 20.59 -7.96 15.59
C PRO A 406 20.30 -9.42 15.21
N GLY A 407 19.71 -9.65 14.03
CA GLY A 407 19.41 -11.01 13.59
C GLY A 407 18.61 -11.16 12.30
N LEU A 408 17.91 -10.12 11.83
CA LEU A 408 17.18 -10.14 10.55
C LEU A 408 17.99 -9.39 9.48
N PRO A 409 18.76 -10.08 8.64
CA PRO A 409 19.65 -9.43 7.65
C PRO A 409 18.92 -8.92 6.40
N LEU A 410 17.59 -9.10 6.31
CA LEU A 410 16.81 -8.74 5.13
C LEU A 410 15.33 -8.57 5.48
N SER A 411 14.79 -7.36 5.27
CA SER A 411 13.35 -7.09 5.22
C SER A 411 12.92 -6.78 3.78
N VAL A 412 11.74 -7.29 3.43
CA VAL A 412 11.13 -7.20 2.11
C VAL A 412 9.73 -6.64 2.27
N HIS A 413 9.48 -5.47 1.72
CA HIS A 413 8.14 -4.87 1.67
C HIS A 413 7.48 -5.15 0.33
N LEU A 414 6.36 -5.87 0.35
CA LEU A 414 5.58 -6.23 -0.84
C LEU A 414 4.71 -5.09 -1.37
N GLY A 415 4.65 -3.93 -0.69
CA GLY A 415 4.09 -2.66 -1.17
C GLY A 415 2.66 -2.72 -1.74
N LEU A 416 1.65 -2.78 -0.89
CA LEU A 416 0.26 -2.69 -1.33
C LEU A 416 -0.18 -1.23 -1.49
N PRO A 417 -0.84 -0.83 -2.59
CA PRO A 417 -1.58 0.42 -2.64
C PRO A 417 -2.84 0.33 -1.75
N ASP A 418 -3.16 1.41 -1.05
CA ASP A 418 -4.38 1.51 -0.26
C ASP A 418 -5.62 1.31 -1.16
N GLY A 419 -6.33 0.18 -1.01
CA GLY A 419 -7.47 -0.15 -1.84
C GLY A 419 -7.90 -1.62 -1.80
N ARG A 420 -9.12 -1.88 -2.29
CA ARG A 420 -9.88 -3.14 -2.15
C ARG A 420 -9.05 -4.43 -2.34
N LEU A 421 -9.23 -5.33 -1.38
CA LEU A 421 -8.60 -6.65 -1.21
C LEU A 421 -8.44 -7.50 -2.49
N GLU A 422 -9.39 -7.44 -3.41
CA GLU A 422 -9.39 -8.26 -4.63
C GLU A 422 -8.28 -7.88 -5.62
N ALA A 423 -7.96 -6.59 -5.74
CA ALA A 423 -6.86 -6.12 -6.59
C ALA A 423 -5.49 -6.28 -5.92
N ALA A 424 -5.46 -6.14 -4.60
CA ALA A 424 -4.28 -6.31 -3.76
C ALA A 424 -3.81 -7.78 -3.70
N ALA A 425 -4.74 -8.73 -3.60
CA ALA A 425 -4.42 -10.15 -3.48
C ALA A 425 -3.67 -10.71 -4.71
N ALA A 426 -4.10 -10.37 -5.93
CA ALA A 426 -3.43 -10.81 -7.16
C ALA A 426 -2.01 -10.23 -7.29
N LEU A 427 -1.83 -8.98 -6.88
CA LEU A 427 -0.52 -8.32 -6.88
C LEU A 427 0.42 -8.93 -5.84
N LEU A 428 -0.08 -9.17 -4.61
CA LEU A 428 0.68 -9.88 -3.57
C LEU A 428 1.08 -11.27 -4.04
N PHE A 429 0.14 -12.01 -4.62
CA PHE A 429 0.40 -13.34 -5.11
C PHE A 429 1.52 -13.34 -6.15
N THR A 430 1.48 -12.40 -7.09
CA THR A 430 2.50 -12.23 -8.14
C THR A 430 3.86 -11.85 -7.55
N ARG A 431 3.91 -10.90 -6.61
CA ARG A 431 5.16 -10.44 -5.99
C ARG A 431 5.78 -11.52 -5.08
N MET A 432 4.94 -12.20 -4.31
CA MET A 432 5.34 -13.31 -3.45
C MET A 432 5.89 -14.48 -4.27
N THR A 433 5.26 -14.79 -5.40
CA THR A 433 5.76 -15.78 -6.36
C THR A 433 7.16 -15.43 -6.87
N GLY A 434 7.37 -14.18 -7.30
CA GLY A 434 8.68 -13.71 -7.74
C GLY A 434 9.76 -13.86 -6.66
N LEU A 435 9.44 -13.56 -5.41
CA LEU A 435 10.36 -13.75 -4.28
C LEU A 435 10.67 -15.22 -4.00
N ILE A 436 9.68 -16.11 -4.10
CA ILE A 436 9.87 -17.55 -3.90
C ILE A 436 10.80 -18.10 -4.99
N ASP A 437 10.59 -17.70 -6.25
CA ASP A 437 11.41 -18.14 -7.38
C ASP A 437 12.86 -17.68 -7.26
N GLU A 438 13.08 -16.47 -6.74
CA GLU A 438 14.40 -15.88 -6.54
C GLU A 438 15.13 -16.46 -5.32
N LEU A 439 14.52 -16.37 -4.13
CA LEU A 439 15.19 -16.70 -2.87
C LEU A 439 15.07 -18.17 -2.48
N ARG A 440 14.21 -18.93 -3.16
CA ARG A 440 13.98 -20.38 -2.98
C ARG A 440 13.93 -20.79 -1.51
N PRO A 441 12.99 -20.24 -0.73
CA PRO A 441 12.89 -20.52 0.69
C PRO A 441 12.62 -22.01 0.95
N VAL A 442 13.27 -22.56 1.99
CA VAL A 442 13.02 -23.94 2.42
C VAL A 442 11.75 -24.09 3.25
N ALA A 443 11.25 -22.97 3.80
CA ALA A 443 9.99 -22.88 4.51
C ALA A 443 9.52 -21.42 4.61
N ALA A 444 8.23 -21.21 4.86
CA ALA A 444 7.67 -19.93 5.24
C ALA A 444 6.96 -20.06 6.60
N LEU A 445 7.36 -19.20 7.54
CA LEU A 445 6.77 -19.05 8.86
C LEU A 445 5.70 -17.95 8.81
N SER A 446 4.55 -18.17 9.44
CA SER A 446 3.49 -17.16 9.54
C SER A 446 3.21 -16.78 10.99
N LEU A 447 3.15 -15.47 11.24
CA LEU A 447 2.58 -14.85 12.44
C LEU A 447 1.60 -13.77 11.99
N GLY A 448 0.33 -13.91 12.36
CA GLY A 448 -0.73 -12.99 11.96
C GLY A 448 -1.84 -13.68 11.15
N ALA A 449 -2.93 -12.93 10.94
CA ALA A 449 -4.15 -13.46 10.32
C ALA A 449 -4.83 -12.47 9.37
N SER A 450 -4.11 -11.44 8.89
CA SER A 450 -4.65 -10.58 7.84
C SER A 450 -4.84 -11.36 6.53
N ASP A 451 -5.69 -10.82 5.67
CA ASP A 451 -5.86 -11.30 4.30
C ASP A 451 -4.54 -11.28 3.52
N ALA A 452 -3.65 -10.32 3.84
CA ALA A 452 -2.36 -10.18 3.20
C ALA A 452 -1.41 -11.33 3.57
N VAL A 453 -1.38 -11.72 4.85
CA VAL A 453 -0.64 -12.90 5.32
C VAL A 453 -1.23 -14.19 4.75
N LEU A 454 -2.56 -14.31 4.72
CA LEU A 454 -3.23 -15.46 4.09
C LEU A 454 -2.87 -15.58 2.61
N ALA A 455 -2.90 -14.48 1.85
CA ALA A 455 -2.52 -14.47 0.43
C ALA A 455 -1.07 -14.91 0.22
N CYS A 456 -0.13 -14.44 1.07
CA CYS A 456 1.27 -14.84 1.01
C CYS A 456 1.46 -16.32 1.40
N ALA A 457 0.71 -16.80 2.39
CA ALA A 457 0.72 -18.20 2.79
C ALA A 457 0.19 -19.10 1.64
N MET A 458 -0.92 -18.72 1.01
CA MET A 458 -1.47 -19.43 -0.16
C MET A 458 -0.49 -19.45 -1.33
N ALA A 459 0.16 -18.31 -1.63
CA ALA A 459 1.19 -18.25 -2.67
C ALA A 459 2.37 -19.17 -2.38
N SER A 460 2.87 -19.17 -1.14
CA SER A 460 3.91 -20.09 -0.68
C SER A 460 3.52 -21.54 -0.89
N ARG A 461 2.30 -21.92 -0.47
CA ARG A 461 1.80 -23.28 -0.59
C ARG A 461 1.64 -23.72 -2.05
N GLN A 462 1.10 -22.85 -2.91
CA GLN A 462 0.91 -23.13 -4.33
C GLN A 462 2.25 -23.31 -5.06
N HIS A 463 3.29 -22.58 -4.63
CA HIS A 463 4.66 -22.74 -5.14
C HIS A 463 5.47 -23.84 -4.44
N GLY A 464 4.81 -24.69 -3.64
CA GLY A 464 5.44 -25.86 -3.00
C GLY A 464 6.34 -25.54 -1.80
N VAL A 465 6.34 -24.29 -1.32
CA VAL A 465 7.05 -23.89 -0.10
C VAL A 465 6.23 -24.36 1.11
N PRO A 466 6.83 -25.10 2.04
CA PRO A 466 6.10 -25.60 3.18
C PRO A 466 5.86 -24.51 4.23
N LEU A 467 4.72 -24.60 4.88
CA LEU A 467 4.22 -23.57 5.80
C LEU A 467 4.33 -24.02 7.26
N VAL A 468 4.74 -23.10 8.12
CA VAL A 468 4.76 -23.29 9.58
C VAL A 468 4.02 -22.14 10.24
N CYS A 469 2.93 -22.44 10.96
CA CYS A 469 2.24 -21.42 11.75
C CYS A 469 2.81 -21.39 13.17
N LEU A 470 3.19 -20.19 13.61
CA LEU A 470 3.53 -19.92 15.00
C LEU A 470 2.28 -19.41 15.75
N GLU A 471 2.23 -19.60 17.07
CA GLU A 471 1.07 -19.23 17.90
C GLU A 471 -0.24 -19.85 17.40
N ALA A 472 -0.16 -21.08 16.89
CA ALA A 472 -1.31 -21.79 16.35
C ALA A 472 -2.34 -22.07 17.44
N GLY A 473 -3.62 -21.85 17.14
CA GLY A 473 -4.70 -21.99 18.11
C GLY A 473 -4.78 -20.83 19.10
N ASP A 474 -3.74 -20.01 19.26
CA ASP A 474 -3.75 -18.78 20.04
C ASP A 474 -4.45 -17.68 19.26
N ARG A 475 -5.77 -17.77 19.21
CA ARG A 475 -6.58 -16.62 18.83
C ARG A 475 -6.40 -15.59 19.94
N HIS A 476 -5.96 -14.38 19.59
CA HIS A 476 -6.05 -13.25 20.52
C HIS A 476 -7.44 -13.30 21.18
N PRO A 477 -7.52 -13.16 22.52
CA PRO A 477 -8.75 -13.38 23.28
C PRO A 477 -9.95 -12.59 22.75
N CYS A 478 -9.71 -11.55 21.97
CA CYS A 478 -10.71 -10.67 21.40
C CYS A 478 -11.69 -11.28 20.39
N SER A 479 -11.57 -12.53 19.94
CA SER A 479 -12.56 -13.10 18.99
C SER A 479 -13.22 -14.39 19.48
N PRO A 480 -14.22 -14.32 20.37
CA PRO A 480 -15.25 -15.33 20.45
C PRO A 480 -16.56 -14.79 19.85
N VAL A 481 -17.16 -15.60 18.97
CA VAL A 481 -18.54 -15.50 18.44
C VAL A 481 -18.71 -14.63 17.17
N ARG A 482 -18.86 -15.36 16.05
CA ARG A 482 -19.26 -14.98 14.67
C ARG A 482 -18.25 -14.19 13.81
N ALA A 483 -17.71 -14.91 12.81
CA ALA A 483 -17.17 -14.46 11.52
C ALA A 483 -16.52 -13.06 11.50
N SER A 484 -15.41 -12.91 12.23
CA SER A 484 -14.43 -11.88 11.87
C SER A 484 -13.53 -12.45 10.76
N PRO A 485 -13.29 -11.75 9.64
CA PRO A 485 -12.42 -12.23 8.55
C PRO A 485 -11.07 -12.74 9.05
N ALA A 486 -10.45 -12.04 10.01
CA ALA A 486 -9.18 -12.45 10.62
C ALA A 486 -9.25 -13.81 11.34
N GLY A 487 -10.37 -14.14 11.98
CA GLY A 487 -10.56 -15.42 12.66
C GLY A 487 -10.77 -16.59 11.71
N ASP A 488 -11.36 -16.33 10.54
CA ASP A 488 -11.51 -17.33 9.47
C ASP A 488 -10.18 -17.52 8.75
N ASN A 489 -9.44 -16.43 8.48
CA ASN A 489 -8.11 -16.45 7.91
C ASN A 489 -7.10 -17.22 8.77
N ALA A 490 -7.08 -16.99 10.09
CA ALA A 490 -6.24 -17.75 11.00
C ALA A 490 -6.50 -19.26 10.88
N GLY A 491 -7.78 -19.66 10.84
CA GLY A 491 -8.16 -21.05 10.64
C GLY A 491 -7.72 -21.61 9.29
N MET A 492 -7.79 -20.81 8.22
CA MET A 492 -7.30 -21.20 6.89
C MET A 492 -5.77 -21.37 6.87
N ILE A 493 -5.02 -20.45 7.48
CA ILE A 493 -3.55 -20.55 7.60
C ILE A 493 -3.17 -21.79 8.41
N GLU A 494 -3.86 -22.07 9.51
CA GLU A 494 -3.65 -23.27 10.33
C GLU A 494 -3.87 -24.55 9.51
N GLN A 495 -4.94 -24.59 8.70
CA GLN A 495 -5.23 -25.73 7.81
C GLN A 495 -4.19 -25.90 6.69
N LEU A 496 -3.68 -24.80 6.14
CA LEU A 496 -2.66 -24.81 5.09
C LEU A 496 -1.27 -25.20 5.60
N SER A 497 -1.00 -25.03 6.91
CA SER A 497 0.33 -25.17 7.50
C SER A 497 0.76 -26.62 7.72
N ASP A 498 1.95 -27.00 7.27
CA ASP A 498 2.49 -28.35 7.45
C ASP A 498 2.89 -28.63 8.92
N LEU A 499 3.24 -27.58 9.67
CA LEU A 499 3.58 -27.63 11.09
C LEU A 499 2.90 -26.47 11.83
N LEU A 500 2.41 -26.74 13.03
CA LEU A 500 1.74 -25.79 13.91
C LEU A 500 2.48 -25.79 15.25
N LEU A 501 3.04 -24.65 15.64
CA LEU A 501 3.63 -24.46 16.95
C LEU A 501 2.61 -23.70 17.81
N ALA A 502 2.03 -24.39 18.78
CA ALA A 502 0.99 -23.87 19.66
C ALA A 502 1.53 -23.72 21.08
N SER A 503 1.01 -22.76 21.85
CA SER A 503 1.25 -22.75 23.29
C SER A 503 0.71 -24.05 23.93
N ASP A 504 1.31 -24.46 25.04
CA ASP A 504 0.83 -25.58 25.86
C ASP A 504 -0.46 -25.26 26.63
N ALA A 505 -1.03 -24.07 26.43
CA ALA A 505 -2.31 -23.68 26.98
C ALA A 505 -3.45 -24.57 26.44
N GLN A 506 -4.14 -25.25 27.36
CA GLN A 506 -5.26 -26.14 27.07
C GLN A 506 -6.32 -25.55 26.11
N PRO A 507 -6.69 -24.25 26.18
CA PRO A 507 -7.64 -23.67 25.23
C PRO A 507 -7.15 -23.66 23.77
N ALA A 508 -5.87 -23.42 23.53
CA ALA A 508 -5.29 -23.38 22.18
C ALA A 508 -5.32 -24.77 21.54
N LEU A 509 -4.84 -25.77 22.28
CA LEU A 509 -4.84 -27.17 21.85
C LEU A 509 -6.25 -27.71 21.59
N CYS A 510 -7.22 -27.39 22.46
CA CYS A 510 -8.62 -27.78 22.26
C CYS A 510 -9.23 -27.19 20.98
N ARG A 511 -8.89 -25.94 20.62
CA ARG A 511 -9.39 -25.32 19.38
C ARG A 511 -8.84 -26.01 18.14
N LEU A 512 -7.54 -26.30 18.11
CA LEU A 512 -6.92 -27.01 16.98
C LEU A 512 -7.55 -28.40 16.79
N GLN A 513 -7.84 -29.10 17.89
CA GLN A 513 -8.56 -30.37 17.85
C GLN A 513 -9.99 -30.22 17.28
N GLN A 514 -10.73 -29.19 17.69
CA GLN A 514 -12.08 -28.92 17.18
C GLN A 514 -12.09 -28.59 15.69
N GLN A 515 -11.02 -27.99 15.16
CA GLN A 515 -10.84 -27.75 13.73
C GLN A 515 -10.46 -29.00 12.92
N GLY A 516 -10.26 -30.15 13.59
CA GLY A 516 -9.85 -31.40 12.92
C GLY A 516 -8.38 -31.44 12.51
N ILE A 517 -7.54 -30.58 13.10
CA ILE A 517 -6.09 -30.62 12.85
C ILE A 517 -5.51 -31.90 13.47
N ALA A 518 -4.74 -32.64 12.66
CA ALA A 518 -4.09 -33.87 13.12
C ALA A 518 -3.05 -33.57 14.22
N PRO A 519 -3.07 -34.29 15.36
CA PRO A 519 -2.12 -34.06 16.46
C PRO A 519 -0.64 -34.14 16.04
N ALA A 520 -0.32 -34.94 15.02
CA ALA A 520 1.04 -35.06 14.48
C ALA A 520 1.58 -33.77 13.84
N ARG A 521 0.70 -32.83 13.46
CA ARG A 521 1.07 -31.51 12.91
C ARG A 521 1.29 -30.47 13.99
N VAL A 522 0.91 -30.73 15.25
CA VAL A 522 0.95 -29.78 16.35
C VAL A 522 2.12 -30.09 17.28
N MET A 523 2.97 -29.10 17.55
CA MET A 523 4.01 -29.17 18.58
C MET A 523 3.70 -28.13 19.65
N SER A 524 3.75 -28.57 20.91
CA SER A 524 3.51 -27.71 22.06
C SER A 524 4.79 -26.94 22.42
N ILE A 525 4.64 -25.65 22.67
CA ILE A 525 5.68 -24.75 23.16
C ILE A 525 5.27 -24.29 24.57
N ALA A 526 6.19 -24.35 25.53
CA ALA A 526 5.95 -23.80 26.85
C ALA A 526 6.09 -22.27 26.79
N GLY A 527 5.08 -21.54 27.27
CA GLY A 527 5.06 -20.07 27.32
C GLY A 527 4.75 -19.38 25.98
N GLY A 528 4.70 -18.06 26.01
CA GLY A 528 4.44 -17.18 24.85
C GLY A 528 5.70 -16.57 24.23
N LEU A 529 5.65 -16.26 22.93
CA LEU A 529 6.76 -15.61 22.21
C LEU A 529 6.94 -14.12 22.59
N ASP A 530 5.90 -13.52 23.15
CA ASP A 530 5.86 -12.16 23.68
C ASP A 530 6.87 -11.93 24.80
N VAL A 531 6.98 -12.87 25.75
CA VAL A 531 7.92 -12.78 26.88
C VAL A 531 9.36 -12.62 26.39
N ASP A 532 9.79 -13.49 25.47
CA ASP A 532 11.16 -13.49 24.94
C ASP A 532 11.47 -12.30 24.04
N SER A 533 10.47 -11.85 23.27
CA SER A 533 10.61 -10.75 22.31
C SER A 533 10.60 -9.38 22.97
N ILE A 534 9.70 -9.16 23.93
CA ILE A 534 9.60 -7.90 24.69
C ILE A 534 10.61 -7.87 25.83
N GLY A 535 10.86 -9.00 26.49
CA GLY A 535 11.77 -9.08 27.65
C GLY A 535 13.19 -8.61 27.34
N ALA A 536 13.67 -8.75 26.10
CA ALA A 536 14.96 -8.22 25.67
C ALA A 536 15.00 -6.69 25.70
N VAL A 537 14.01 -6.04 25.09
CA VAL A 537 13.90 -4.57 24.99
C VAL A 537 13.49 -3.96 26.33
N TRP A 538 12.69 -4.68 27.13
CA TRP A 538 12.21 -4.22 28.42
C TRP A 538 13.35 -3.94 29.42
N ARG A 539 14.44 -4.72 29.36
CA ARG A 539 15.62 -4.49 30.21
C ARG A 539 16.31 -3.16 29.92
N GLU A 540 16.17 -2.65 28.71
CA GLU A 540 16.69 -1.36 28.27
C GLU A 540 15.73 -0.20 28.57
N ALA A 541 14.44 -0.50 28.84
CA ALA A 541 13.46 0.50 29.21
C ALA A 541 13.81 1.15 30.56
N THR A 542 14.11 2.45 30.50
CA THR A 542 14.47 3.28 31.66
C THR A 542 13.23 3.67 32.50
N THR A 543 13.33 4.73 33.30
CA THR A 543 12.20 5.26 34.07
C THR A 543 11.24 6.07 33.18
N PRO A 544 9.93 6.12 33.52
CA PRO A 544 8.98 6.96 32.78
C PRO A 544 9.39 8.45 32.77
N TYR A 545 10.12 8.90 33.80
CA TYR A 545 10.64 10.26 33.92
C TYR A 545 11.52 10.64 32.73
N GLY A 546 12.50 9.79 32.41
CA GLY A 546 13.46 10.05 31.34
C GLY A 546 12.78 10.10 29.98
N ALA A 547 11.82 9.21 29.74
CA ALA A 547 11.04 9.19 28.51
C ALA A 547 10.18 10.46 28.36
N PHE A 548 9.49 10.89 29.41
CA PHE A 548 8.69 12.13 29.35
C PHE A 548 9.54 13.37 29.11
N MET A 549 10.69 13.49 29.80
CA MET A 549 11.61 14.61 29.60
C MET A 549 12.17 14.67 28.17
N ARG A 550 12.56 13.54 27.59
CA ARG A 550 13.04 13.48 26.19
C ARG A 550 11.97 13.96 25.22
N HIS A 551 10.72 13.52 25.42
CA HIS A 551 9.62 13.78 24.50
C HIS A 551 8.80 15.05 24.83
N GLY A 552 9.29 15.90 25.73
CA GLY A 552 8.64 17.17 26.07
C GLY A 552 7.29 17.03 26.77
N LEU A 553 7.01 15.85 27.33
CA LEU A 553 5.75 15.57 28.02
C LEU A 553 5.82 16.02 29.49
N PRO A 554 4.68 16.39 30.11
CA PRO A 554 4.70 16.90 31.48
C PRO A 554 5.18 15.87 32.50
N VAL A 555 6.22 16.23 33.26
CA VAL A 555 6.91 15.32 34.20
C VAL A 555 6.09 14.87 35.41
N HIS A 556 4.98 15.55 35.71
CA HIS A 556 4.08 15.20 36.82
C HIS A 556 3.06 14.11 36.46
N LEU A 557 3.05 13.66 35.20
CA LEU A 557 2.18 12.58 34.73
C LEU A 557 2.76 11.23 35.14
N GLY A 558 2.51 10.79 36.36
CA GLY A 558 2.82 9.41 36.76
C GLY A 558 2.90 9.22 38.27
N PRO A 559 2.34 8.10 38.79
CA PRO A 559 2.23 7.87 40.23
C PRO A 559 3.58 7.82 40.98
N ALA A 560 4.68 7.51 40.27
CA ALA A 560 6.02 7.36 40.85
C ALA A 560 7.03 8.48 40.46
N LEU A 561 6.59 9.54 39.77
CA LEU A 561 7.48 10.53 39.13
C LEU A 561 7.67 11.83 39.91
N ALA A 562 6.67 12.26 40.66
CA ALA A 562 6.86 13.33 41.62
C ALA A 562 7.70 12.73 42.75
N GLY A 563 8.92 13.22 42.98
CA GLY A 563 9.82 12.75 44.04
C GLY A 563 9.28 12.93 45.46
N GLU A 564 7.99 13.23 45.62
CA GLU A 564 7.25 13.25 46.86
C GLU A 564 6.10 12.22 46.81
N PRO A 565 5.90 11.41 47.87
CA PRO A 565 4.83 10.42 47.92
C PRO A 565 3.46 11.10 47.82
N GLY A 566 2.76 10.91 46.70
CA GLY A 566 1.34 11.28 46.53
C GLY A 566 0.99 12.37 45.50
N GLU A 567 1.95 12.99 44.81
CA GLU A 567 1.67 14.14 43.91
C GLU A 567 1.54 13.83 42.41
N GLY A 568 1.76 12.58 41.98
CA GLY A 568 1.67 12.18 40.58
C GLY A 568 0.24 12.17 40.03
N THR A 569 -0.02 12.85 38.90
CA THR A 569 -1.31 12.79 38.22
C THR A 569 -1.41 11.49 37.40
N PRO A 570 -2.43 10.63 37.64
CA PRO A 570 -2.56 9.37 36.90
C PRO A 570 -2.88 9.61 35.43
N TYR A 571 -2.38 8.75 34.54
CA TYR A 571 -2.65 8.84 33.11
C TYR A 571 -2.89 7.45 32.49
N ALA A 572 -3.56 7.45 31.34
CA ALA A 572 -3.69 6.30 30.46
C ALA A 572 -2.85 6.48 29.20
N VAL A 573 -2.43 5.38 28.59
CA VAL A 573 -1.71 5.40 27.30
C VAL A 573 -2.64 4.92 26.20
N ALA A 574 -2.71 5.65 25.09
CA ALA A 574 -3.46 5.27 23.90
C ALA A 574 -2.51 5.04 22.72
N VAL A 575 -2.75 3.96 21.96
CA VAL A 575 -1.95 3.48 20.84
C VAL A 575 -2.93 3.08 19.75
N ILE A 576 -3.38 4.08 19.00
CA ILE A 576 -4.37 3.95 17.92
C ILE A 576 -3.79 4.68 16.71
N ALA A 577 -3.69 4.02 15.58
CA ALA A 577 -3.13 4.64 14.38
C ALA A 577 -4.22 5.05 13.39
N LEU A 578 -3.96 6.14 12.67
CA LEU A 578 -4.82 6.71 11.65
C LEU A 578 -4.17 6.63 10.28
N GLN A 579 -4.98 6.49 9.25
CA GLN A 579 -4.56 6.49 7.85
C GLN A 579 -4.81 7.86 7.19
N PRO A 580 -4.11 8.18 6.09
CA PRO A 580 -4.37 9.40 5.32
C PRO A 580 -5.85 9.45 4.88
N GLY A 581 -6.49 10.62 5.04
CA GLY A 581 -7.91 10.78 4.69
C GLY A 581 -8.92 10.35 5.77
N GLU A 582 -8.46 9.89 6.94
CA GLU A 582 -9.34 9.51 8.05
C GLU A 582 -9.68 10.68 9.00
N GLN A 583 -9.87 11.91 8.49
CA GLN A 583 -10.12 13.09 9.34
C GLN A 583 -11.40 12.93 10.20
N VAL A 584 -12.45 12.31 9.66
CA VAL A 584 -13.71 12.06 10.38
C VAL A 584 -13.50 11.11 11.56
N ARG A 585 -12.73 10.03 11.35
CA ARG A 585 -12.37 9.05 12.40
C ARG A 585 -11.49 9.71 13.46
N ALA A 586 -10.51 10.49 13.04
CA ALA A 586 -9.64 11.24 13.94
C ALA A 586 -10.43 12.19 14.84
N GLN A 587 -11.40 12.92 14.28
CA GLN A 587 -12.28 13.79 15.07
C GLN A 587 -13.14 12.99 16.06
N ALA A 588 -13.70 11.85 15.65
CA ALA A 588 -14.47 10.97 16.52
C ALA A 588 -13.63 10.41 17.68
N LEU A 589 -12.42 9.92 17.40
CA LEU A 589 -11.49 9.40 18.40
C LEU A 589 -11.05 10.48 19.39
N CYS A 590 -10.65 11.66 18.90
CA CYS A 590 -10.30 12.79 19.77
C CYS A 590 -11.47 13.18 20.67
N THR A 591 -12.69 13.26 20.14
CA THR A 591 -13.89 13.59 20.91
C THR A 591 -14.22 12.54 21.97
N LEU A 592 -14.00 11.27 21.65
CA LEU A 592 -14.25 10.15 22.56
C LEU A 592 -13.20 10.09 23.67
N LEU A 593 -11.91 10.23 23.33
CA LEU A 593 -10.80 10.21 24.28
C LEU A 593 -10.78 11.46 25.16
N SER A 594 -11.18 12.63 24.65
CA SER A 594 -11.26 13.86 25.45
C SER A 594 -12.40 13.86 26.47
N ARG A 595 -13.40 13.00 26.29
CA ARG A 595 -14.53 12.79 27.22
C ARG A 595 -14.27 11.69 28.25
N VAL A 596 -13.07 11.13 28.29
CA VAL A 596 -12.69 10.15 29.32
C VAL A 596 -12.57 10.87 30.67
N THR A 597 -13.40 10.48 31.64
CA THR A 597 -13.40 11.04 33.00
C THR A 597 -12.77 10.10 34.03
N ALA A 598 -12.56 8.84 33.66
CA ALA A 598 -11.96 7.82 34.54
C ALA A 598 -10.49 8.12 34.89
N VAL A 599 -9.79 8.88 34.05
CA VAL A 599 -8.36 9.22 34.17
C VAL A 599 -8.20 10.68 33.74
N PRO A 600 -7.47 11.53 34.48
CA PRO A 600 -7.41 12.96 34.22
C PRO A 600 -6.62 13.31 32.94
N LYS A 601 -5.77 12.40 32.45
CA LYS A 601 -4.94 12.58 31.26
C LYS A 601 -4.83 11.30 30.44
N VAL A 602 -4.88 11.44 29.13
CA VAL A 602 -4.59 10.37 28.16
C VAL A 602 -3.40 10.80 27.31
N VAL A 603 -2.35 9.97 27.28
CA VAL A 603 -1.17 10.15 26.42
C VAL A 603 -1.33 9.25 25.21
N TRP A 604 -1.62 9.83 24.06
CA TRP A 604 -1.72 9.14 22.79
C TRP A 604 -0.37 9.14 22.08
N LEU A 605 0.25 7.96 22.02
CA LEU A 605 1.46 7.70 21.26
C LEU A 605 1.08 7.53 19.79
N ILE A 606 1.60 8.40 18.93
CA ILE A 606 1.21 8.50 17.52
C ILE A 606 2.41 8.32 16.59
N ASP A 607 2.14 7.90 15.36
CA ASP A 607 3.12 7.91 14.27
C ASP A 607 3.04 9.23 13.46
N GLU A 608 3.94 9.40 12.50
CA GLU A 608 4.00 10.59 11.64
C GLU A 608 2.72 10.78 10.82
N THR A 609 2.15 9.69 10.29
CA THR A 609 0.90 9.70 9.54
C THR A 609 -0.25 10.24 10.38
N THR A 610 -0.41 9.69 11.59
CA THR A 610 -1.43 10.10 12.55
C THR A 610 -1.22 11.55 12.98
N ARG A 611 0.03 12.00 13.17
CA ARG A 611 0.36 13.40 13.46
C ARG A 611 -0.13 14.33 12.36
N GLY A 612 0.06 13.97 11.10
CA GLY A 612 -0.42 14.74 9.95
C GLY A 612 -1.95 14.90 9.93
N VAL A 613 -2.68 13.79 10.13
CA VAL A 613 -4.14 13.80 10.19
C VAL A 613 -4.66 14.62 11.37
N LEU A 614 -4.07 14.45 12.56
CA LEU A 614 -4.43 15.20 13.76
C LEU A 614 -4.17 16.70 13.60
N ALA A 615 -3.06 17.09 12.99
CA ALA A 615 -2.75 18.50 12.75
C ALA A 615 -3.83 19.19 11.90
N GLN A 616 -4.35 18.51 10.87
CA GLN A 616 -5.44 19.03 10.04
C GLN A 616 -6.75 19.16 10.83
N VAL A 617 -7.11 18.14 11.61
CA VAL A 617 -8.35 18.13 12.41
C VAL A 617 -8.33 19.20 13.49
N LEU A 618 -7.22 19.34 14.20
CA LEU A 618 -7.09 20.35 15.26
C LEU A 618 -7.01 21.78 14.72
N ALA A 619 -6.55 21.98 13.48
CA ALA A 619 -6.63 23.28 12.81
C ALA A 619 -8.07 23.66 12.42
N ALA A 620 -8.91 22.66 12.12
CA ALA A 620 -10.30 22.87 11.71
C ALA A 620 -11.28 23.01 12.89
N ASP A 621 -10.98 22.43 14.06
CA ASP A 621 -11.87 22.40 15.23
C ASP A 621 -11.21 23.02 16.47
N ALA A 622 -11.50 24.30 16.72
CA ALA A 622 -10.95 25.05 17.84
C ALA A 622 -11.43 24.54 19.21
N ALA A 623 -12.63 23.94 19.30
CA ALA A 623 -13.15 23.39 20.55
C ALA A 623 -12.39 22.12 20.93
N LEU A 624 -12.09 21.29 19.94
CA LEU A 624 -11.25 20.10 20.10
C LEU A 624 -9.79 20.48 20.42
N ALA A 625 -9.25 21.51 19.77
CA ALA A 625 -7.89 22.01 20.01
C ALA A 625 -7.65 22.57 21.42
N ALA A 626 -8.72 22.90 22.15
CA ALA A 626 -8.66 23.28 23.56
C ALA A 626 -8.54 22.06 24.50
N GLN A 627 -9.06 20.89 24.10
CA GLN A 627 -9.03 19.66 24.90
C GLN A 627 -7.88 18.71 24.49
N VAL A 628 -7.38 18.85 23.26
CA VAL A 628 -6.34 18.02 22.68
C VAL A 628 -5.10 18.87 22.38
N CYS A 629 -3.95 18.46 22.92
CA CYS A 629 -2.66 19.11 22.66
C CYS A 629 -1.76 18.18 21.84
N LEU A 630 -1.37 18.62 20.65
CA LEU A 630 -0.34 17.98 19.85
C LEU A 630 1.03 18.53 20.28
N VAL A 631 1.86 17.71 20.90
CA VAL A 631 3.15 18.11 21.48
C VAL A 631 4.24 17.97 20.43
N VAL A 632 4.87 19.08 20.05
CA VAL A 632 5.87 19.16 18.98
C VAL A 632 7.22 19.62 19.54
N GLY A 633 8.32 18.99 19.12
CA GLY A 633 9.69 19.31 19.56
C GLY A 633 10.13 18.51 20.79
N GLU A 634 11.41 18.48 21.10
CA GLU A 634 11.98 17.72 22.23
C GLU A 634 12.35 18.66 23.40
N GLY A 635 12.40 18.10 24.61
CA GLY A 635 12.85 18.81 25.80
C GLY A 635 11.82 19.80 26.40
N PRO A 636 12.26 20.68 27.32
CA PRO A 636 11.35 21.56 28.05
C PRO A 636 10.75 22.64 27.13
N HIS A 637 9.43 22.78 27.18
CA HIS A 637 8.71 23.80 26.44
C HIS A 637 8.58 25.10 27.24
N ASP A 638 8.17 26.18 26.54
CA ASP A 638 7.88 27.47 27.17
C ASP A 638 6.65 27.39 28.11
N ALA A 639 6.45 28.45 28.91
CA ALA A 639 5.37 28.49 29.89
C ALA A 639 3.97 28.36 29.26
N ASN A 640 3.78 28.86 28.03
CA ASN A 640 2.49 28.81 27.33
C ASN A 640 2.15 27.40 26.86
N VAL A 641 3.11 26.68 26.28
CA VAL A 641 2.92 25.29 25.86
C VAL A 641 2.73 24.38 27.08
N ASN A 642 3.47 24.62 28.16
CA ASN A 642 3.27 23.89 29.42
C ASN A 642 1.88 24.10 30.02
N ASP A 643 1.39 25.34 30.08
CA ASP A 643 0.02 25.63 30.54
C ASP A 643 -1.03 24.97 29.64
N ARG A 644 -0.82 24.94 28.33
CA ARG A 644 -1.70 24.24 27.39
C ARG A 644 -1.72 22.73 27.64
N MET A 645 -0.57 22.09 27.79
CA MET A 645 -0.47 20.66 28.12
C MET A 645 -1.12 20.33 29.47
N ASN A 646 -0.99 21.22 30.44
CA ASN A 646 -1.60 21.07 31.76
C ASN A 646 -3.13 21.18 31.72
N ARG A 647 -3.71 21.91 30.76
CA ARG A 647 -5.17 22.04 30.59
C ARG A 647 -5.80 20.98 29.68
N SER A 648 -5.06 20.46 28.70
CA SER A 648 -5.59 19.49 27.73
C SER A 648 -5.81 18.11 28.33
N VAL A 649 -6.94 17.46 28.09
CA VAL A 649 -7.22 16.09 28.55
C VAL A 649 -6.39 15.06 27.77
N LEU A 650 -6.20 15.31 26.48
CA LEU A 650 -5.51 14.40 25.56
C LEU A 650 -4.19 15.02 25.07
N LEU A 651 -3.09 14.32 25.31
CA LEU A 651 -1.75 14.68 24.84
C LEU A 651 -1.34 13.75 23.71
N CYS A 652 -1.12 14.26 22.52
CA CYS A 652 -0.71 13.47 21.36
C CYS A 652 0.79 13.70 21.11
N ARG A 653 1.59 12.63 21.10
CA ARG A 653 3.04 12.71 20.95
C ARG A 653 3.62 11.59 20.11
N GLU A 654 4.48 11.97 19.17
CA GLU A 654 5.32 11.05 18.42
C GLU A 654 6.47 10.54 19.30
N VAL A 655 6.56 9.22 19.46
CA VAL A 655 7.60 8.57 20.27
C VAL A 655 8.21 7.44 19.43
N PRO A 656 9.31 7.68 18.70
CA PRO A 656 9.87 6.71 17.77
C PRO A 656 10.79 5.67 18.43
N ALA A 657 10.95 5.67 19.76
CA ALA A 657 11.83 4.73 20.50
C ALA A 657 11.05 3.74 21.41
N LEU A 658 11.26 2.42 21.27
CA LEU A 658 10.34 1.38 21.79
C LEU A 658 10.55 1.27 23.28
N GLN A 659 11.82 1.33 23.68
CA GLN A 659 12.24 1.55 25.04
C GLN A 659 11.52 2.73 25.71
N ASP A 660 11.30 3.84 25.00
CA ASP A 660 10.60 5.01 25.55
C ASP A 660 9.09 4.80 25.61
N GLN A 661 8.50 4.17 24.59
CA GLN A 661 7.09 3.76 24.59
C GLN A 661 6.80 2.80 25.76
N LEU A 662 7.66 1.81 25.98
CA LEU A 662 7.58 0.86 27.09
C LEU A 662 7.82 1.55 28.44
N SER A 663 8.77 2.48 28.54
CA SER A 663 8.97 3.31 29.73
C SER A 663 7.73 4.15 30.09
N ILE A 664 7.03 4.71 29.09
CA ILE A 664 5.77 5.44 29.30
C ILE A 664 4.65 4.47 29.70
N LEU A 665 4.51 3.33 29.02
CA LEU A 665 3.51 2.30 29.37
C LEU A 665 3.66 1.83 30.82
N ARG A 666 4.90 1.61 31.26
CA ARG A 666 5.26 1.19 32.62
C ARG A 666 4.72 2.12 33.71
N GLY A 667 4.58 3.41 33.43
CA GLY A 667 4.06 4.39 34.39
C GLY A 667 2.56 4.64 34.30
N SER A 668 1.86 4.00 33.35
CA SER A 668 0.44 4.22 33.09
C SER A 668 -0.47 3.40 34.01
N ARG A 669 -1.71 3.84 34.21
CA ARG A 669 -2.73 3.08 34.96
C ARG A 669 -3.49 2.07 34.11
N CYS A 670 -3.63 2.37 32.83
CA CYS A 670 -4.28 1.52 31.86
C CYS A 670 -3.84 1.89 30.44
N ALA A 671 -4.07 0.97 29.51
CA ALA A 671 -3.74 1.15 28.11
C ALA A 671 -4.97 0.97 27.19
N LEU A 672 -5.05 1.77 26.14
CA LEU A 672 -6.00 1.64 25.04
C LEU A 672 -5.20 1.31 23.79
N VAL A 673 -5.29 0.08 23.30
CA VAL A 673 -4.37 -0.45 22.29
C VAL A 673 -5.14 -1.10 21.15
N GLU A 674 -4.72 -0.85 19.91
CA GLU A 674 -5.18 -1.65 18.78
C GLU A 674 -4.59 -3.09 18.86
N PRO A 675 -5.30 -4.11 18.39
CA PRO A 675 -4.74 -5.46 18.25
C PRO A 675 -3.46 -5.47 17.39
N GLY A 676 -2.50 -6.34 17.72
CA GLY A 676 -1.25 -6.50 16.97
C GLY A 676 -0.16 -5.45 17.25
N GLN A 677 -0.40 -4.52 18.18
CA GLN A 677 0.61 -3.57 18.65
C GLN A 677 1.54 -4.23 19.69
N VAL A 678 2.83 -3.90 19.64
CA VAL A 678 3.82 -4.37 20.64
C VAL A 678 3.41 -3.96 22.07
N LEU A 679 2.79 -2.79 22.23
CA LEU A 679 2.30 -2.32 23.52
C LEU A 679 1.11 -3.14 24.06
N ALA A 680 0.36 -3.84 23.20
CA ALA A 680 -0.72 -4.72 23.66
C ALA A 680 -0.14 -5.95 24.35
N ASP A 681 0.82 -6.60 23.70
CA ASP A 681 1.57 -7.73 24.27
C ASP A 681 2.31 -7.30 25.55
N ALA A 682 2.94 -6.11 25.54
CA ALA A 682 3.61 -5.58 26.74
C ALA A 682 2.62 -5.32 27.88
N ALA A 683 1.43 -4.79 27.60
CA ALA A 683 0.41 -4.58 28.62
C ALA A 683 -0.07 -5.91 29.23
N GLU A 684 -0.22 -6.96 28.42
CA GLU A 684 -0.56 -8.31 28.89
C GLU A 684 0.54 -8.90 29.79
N LEU A 685 1.81 -8.79 29.38
CA LEU A 685 2.96 -9.25 30.18
C LEU A 685 3.09 -8.55 31.54
N LEU A 686 2.65 -7.30 31.61
CA LEU A 686 2.70 -6.48 32.83
C LEU A 686 1.48 -6.67 33.72
N ASP A 687 0.48 -7.45 33.30
CA ASP A 687 -0.83 -7.52 33.95
C ASP A 687 -1.49 -6.13 34.08
N LEU A 688 -1.16 -5.23 33.14
CA LEU A 688 -1.70 -3.88 33.10
C LEU A 688 -3.14 -3.95 32.58
N PRO A 689 -4.11 -3.26 33.21
CA PRO A 689 -5.47 -3.20 32.68
C PRO A 689 -5.47 -2.54 31.29
N PHE A 690 -5.82 -3.26 30.23
CA PHE A 690 -5.92 -2.72 28.88
C PHE A 690 -7.29 -2.95 28.23
N VAL A 691 -7.61 -2.09 27.26
CA VAL A 691 -8.79 -2.18 26.40
C VAL A 691 -8.30 -2.26 24.97
N HIS A 692 -8.75 -3.30 24.26
CA HIS A 692 -8.61 -3.33 22.82
C HIS A 692 -9.63 -2.40 22.18
N VAL A 693 -9.12 -1.48 21.38
CA VAL A 693 -9.92 -0.58 20.57
C VAL A 693 -9.91 -1.14 19.15
N ASP A 694 -11.03 -1.71 18.73
CA ASP A 694 -11.26 -2.00 17.32
C ASP A 694 -11.96 -0.78 16.72
N ALA A 695 -11.15 0.13 16.18
CA ALA A 695 -11.64 1.37 15.62
C ALA A 695 -12.30 1.18 14.24
N ASP A 696 -12.10 0.03 13.57
CA ASP A 696 -12.78 -0.32 12.32
C ASP A 696 -14.17 -0.91 12.60
N ALA A 697 -14.30 -1.74 13.64
CA ALA A 697 -15.59 -2.30 14.07
C ALA A 697 -16.33 -1.43 15.10
N LEU A 698 -15.77 -0.29 15.50
CA LEU A 698 -16.27 0.58 16.58
C LEU A 698 -16.64 -0.22 17.84
N ALA A 699 -15.73 -1.07 18.29
CA ALA A 699 -15.94 -1.94 19.45
C ALA A 699 -14.84 -1.80 20.49
N LEU A 700 -15.26 -1.74 21.76
CA LEU A 700 -14.36 -1.86 22.90
C LEU A 700 -14.38 -3.30 23.41
N ARG A 701 -13.20 -3.88 23.62
CA ARG A 701 -13.05 -5.21 24.21
C ARG A 701 -12.11 -5.13 25.41
N SER A 702 -12.58 -5.57 26.55
CA SER A 702 -11.78 -5.66 27.77
C SER A 702 -11.93 -7.03 28.39
N ARG A 703 -10.83 -7.56 28.93
CA ARG A 703 -10.81 -8.85 29.65
C ARG A 703 -10.91 -8.54 31.15
N ARG A 704 -12.10 -8.73 31.74
CA ARG A 704 -12.28 -8.67 33.20
C ARG A 704 -12.49 -10.07 33.74
N GLN A 705 -11.65 -10.52 34.67
CA GLN A 705 -11.81 -11.82 35.35
C GLN A 705 -12.08 -12.98 34.37
N GLY A 706 -11.45 -12.96 33.18
CA GLY A 706 -11.64 -13.99 32.15
C GLY A 706 -12.86 -13.84 31.22
N VAL A 707 -13.72 -12.82 31.41
CA VAL A 707 -14.90 -12.56 30.56
C VAL A 707 -14.62 -11.40 29.61
N LEU A 708 -14.85 -11.64 28.31
CA LEU A 708 -14.81 -10.62 27.27
C LEU A 708 -16.18 -9.96 27.13
N ALA A 709 -16.23 -8.65 27.31
CA ALA A 709 -17.41 -7.85 27.01
C ALA A 709 -17.14 -6.98 25.76
N GLN A 710 -18.13 -6.90 24.87
CA GLN A 710 -18.12 -6.04 23.69
C GLN A 710 -19.11 -4.90 23.91
N TYR A 711 -18.65 -3.67 23.73
CA TYR A 711 -19.50 -2.50 23.79
C TYR A 711 -19.34 -1.66 22.51
N PRO A 712 -20.40 -0.98 22.05
CA PRO A 712 -20.24 0.03 21.02
C PRO A 712 -19.25 1.11 21.49
N LEU A 713 -18.45 1.65 20.58
CA LEU A 713 -17.46 2.68 20.86
C LEU A 713 -18.12 4.03 21.19
N GLN A 714 -18.69 4.13 22.39
CA GLN A 714 -19.34 5.32 22.93
C GLN A 714 -18.59 5.83 24.17
N PRO A 715 -18.59 7.15 24.45
CA PRO A 715 -17.91 7.72 25.61
C PRO A 715 -18.35 7.12 26.94
N GLU A 716 -19.64 6.80 27.10
CA GLU A 716 -20.20 6.19 28.31
C GLU A 716 -19.68 4.77 28.52
N ALA A 717 -19.64 3.98 27.44
CA ALA A 717 -19.11 2.62 27.45
C ALA A 717 -17.59 2.61 27.74
N LEU A 718 -16.85 3.55 27.13
CA LEU A 718 -15.41 3.68 27.39
C LEU A 718 -15.16 4.08 28.85
N ASN A 719 -15.89 5.06 29.37
CA ASN A 719 -15.78 5.48 30.77
C ASN A 719 -16.13 4.34 31.73
N ALA A 720 -17.19 3.57 31.49
CA ALA A 720 -17.54 2.42 32.32
C ALA A 720 -16.48 1.30 32.27
N CYS A 721 -15.88 1.08 31.09
CA CYS A 721 -14.76 0.15 30.92
C CYS A 721 -13.54 0.60 31.71
N LEU A 722 -13.11 1.86 31.54
CA LEU A 722 -11.95 2.41 32.21
C LEU A 722 -12.15 2.54 33.72
N GLN A 723 -13.33 2.94 34.19
CA GLN A 723 -13.65 3.07 35.62
C GLN A 723 -13.51 1.74 36.35
N ALA A 724 -14.06 0.66 35.81
CA ALA A 724 -13.94 -0.63 36.47
C ALA A 724 -12.68 -1.42 36.06
N LEU A 725 -11.85 -0.91 35.15
CA LEU A 725 -10.44 -1.30 35.04
C LEU A 725 -9.57 -0.58 36.10
N ALA A 726 -9.85 0.69 36.38
CA ALA A 726 -9.18 1.43 37.46
C ALA A 726 -9.48 0.83 38.84
N ALA A 727 -10.65 0.20 39.02
CA ALA A 727 -10.98 -0.57 40.22
C ALA A 727 -10.19 -1.90 40.36
N LEU A 728 -9.63 -2.40 39.25
CA LEU A 728 -8.81 -3.61 39.19
C LEU A 728 -7.31 -3.32 39.16
N ALA A 729 -6.92 -2.04 39.05
CA ALA A 729 -5.52 -1.64 38.94
C ALA A 729 -4.75 -1.98 40.24
N PRO A 730 -3.51 -2.49 40.12
CA PRO A 730 -2.66 -2.73 41.29
C PRO A 730 -2.39 -1.41 42.05
N ALA A 731 -2.01 -1.54 43.33
CA ALA A 731 -1.70 -0.40 44.19
C ALA A 731 -0.68 0.55 43.51
N PRO A 732 -0.81 1.87 43.68
CA PRO A 732 -0.07 2.90 42.92
C PRO A 732 1.46 2.83 43.00
N ASP A 733 2.02 2.02 43.90
CA ASP A 733 3.46 1.90 44.18
C ASP A 733 4.05 0.51 43.91
N ALA A 734 3.27 -0.46 43.42
CA ALA A 734 3.79 -1.79 43.11
C ALA A 734 4.55 -1.75 41.76
N PRO A 735 5.86 -2.07 41.72
CA PRO A 735 6.57 -2.16 40.45
C PRO A 735 5.97 -3.29 39.60
N LEU A 736 5.46 -2.96 38.41
CA LEU A 736 5.05 -3.94 37.42
C LEU A 736 6.28 -4.80 37.05
N GLN A 737 6.28 -6.07 37.47
CA GLN A 737 7.33 -7.04 37.17
C GLN A 737 6.86 -7.91 36.01
N ILE A 738 7.70 -8.08 34.99
CA ILE A 738 7.45 -9.07 33.95
C ILE A 738 7.51 -10.45 34.60
N ARG A 739 6.47 -11.27 34.37
CA ARG A 739 6.52 -12.70 34.70
C ARG A 739 7.51 -13.36 33.75
N GLU A 740 8.70 -13.72 34.24
CA GLU A 740 9.65 -14.49 33.44
C GLU A 740 9.13 -15.92 33.25
N GLU A 741 8.47 -16.18 32.13
CA GLU A 741 8.19 -17.54 31.66
C GLU A 741 9.34 -18.03 30.76
N GLN A 742 9.66 -19.32 30.83
CA GLN A 742 10.87 -19.89 30.21
C GLN A 742 10.77 -19.96 28.67
N GLY A 743 11.92 -19.76 28.00
CA GLY A 743 12.02 -19.30 26.61
C GLY A 743 11.32 -20.13 25.52
N ALA A 744 10.09 -19.74 25.21
CA ALA A 744 9.27 -20.22 24.09
C ALA A 744 9.98 -20.11 22.73
N VAL A 745 10.71 -19.01 22.49
CA VAL A 745 11.48 -18.78 21.27
C VAL A 745 12.57 -19.85 21.10
N THR A 746 13.19 -20.29 22.20
CA THR A 746 14.18 -21.37 22.17
C THR A 746 13.53 -22.72 21.87
N GLY A 747 12.32 -22.96 22.40
CA GLY A 747 11.49 -24.10 22.02
C GLY A 747 11.17 -24.11 20.53
N VAL A 748 10.67 -23.00 20.00
CA VAL A 748 10.35 -22.83 18.58
C VAL A 748 11.57 -23.08 17.70
N ALA A 749 12.71 -22.45 18.02
CA ALA A 749 13.96 -22.66 17.29
C ALA A 749 14.38 -24.14 17.23
N ARG A 750 14.25 -24.86 18.36
CA ARG A 750 14.56 -26.29 18.45
C ARG A 750 13.63 -27.14 17.58
N HIS A 751 12.32 -26.92 17.68
CA HIS A 751 11.33 -27.67 16.90
C HIS A 751 11.47 -27.39 15.40
N LEU A 752 11.72 -26.14 15.02
CA LEU A 752 11.94 -25.74 13.63
C LEU A 752 13.16 -26.43 13.03
N ARG A 753 14.32 -26.42 13.71
CA ARG A 753 15.53 -27.14 13.25
C ARG A 753 15.27 -28.63 13.04
N HIS A 754 14.65 -29.27 14.03
CA HIS A 754 14.37 -30.71 13.95
C HIS A 754 13.40 -31.05 12.81
N TRP A 755 12.42 -30.19 12.56
CA TRP A 755 11.49 -30.37 11.45
C TRP A 755 12.15 -30.16 10.08
N LEU A 756 12.97 -29.12 9.92
CA LEU A 756 13.73 -28.87 8.68
C LEU A 756 14.71 -30.01 8.38
N ALA A 757 15.44 -30.50 9.39
CA ALA A 757 16.36 -31.62 9.24
C ALA A 757 15.64 -32.89 8.75
N ARG A 758 14.48 -33.23 9.33
CA ARG A 758 13.67 -34.38 8.89
C ARG A 758 13.21 -34.25 7.44
N ARG A 759 12.85 -33.04 6.98
CA ARG A 759 12.44 -32.81 5.60
C ARG A 759 13.60 -32.90 4.61
N ARG A 760 14.78 -32.38 4.97
CA ARG A 760 15.99 -32.55 4.14
C ARG A 760 16.31 -34.04 3.94
N HIS A 761 16.21 -34.85 4.99
CA HIS A 761 16.39 -36.30 4.89
C HIS A 761 15.32 -36.99 4.05
N ALA A 762 14.05 -36.62 4.21
CA ALA A 762 12.97 -37.17 3.38
C ALA A 762 13.12 -36.84 1.89
N ALA A 763 13.67 -35.66 1.56
CA ALA A 763 13.97 -35.24 0.19
C ALA A 763 15.21 -35.93 -0.41
N ALA A 764 16.17 -36.37 0.42
CA ALA A 764 17.41 -37.00 -0.01
C ALA A 764 17.29 -38.49 -0.37
N GLY A 765 16.12 -39.11 -0.16
CA GLY A 765 15.89 -40.54 -0.42
C GLY A 765 16.45 -41.46 0.68
N PRO A 766 16.11 -42.78 0.66
CA PRO A 766 16.29 -43.70 1.79
C PRO A 766 17.74 -44.24 1.90
N GLY A 767 18.73 -43.36 2.03
CA GLY A 767 20.15 -43.74 2.10
C GLY A 767 21.01 -43.02 3.14
N SER A 768 20.47 -42.06 3.90
CA SER A 768 21.22 -41.35 4.95
C SER A 768 20.55 -41.53 6.32
N GLU A 769 21.07 -42.44 7.14
CA GLU A 769 20.70 -42.52 8.55
C GLU A 769 21.23 -41.30 9.32
N PRO A 770 20.41 -40.60 10.13
CA PRO A 770 20.94 -39.67 11.10
C PRO A 770 21.53 -40.42 12.29
N VAL A 771 22.72 -40.02 12.74
CA VAL A 771 23.30 -40.42 14.03
C VAL A 771 22.33 -39.97 15.12
N ALA A 772 21.56 -40.91 15.65
CA ALA A 772 20.70 -40.69 16.79
C ALA A 772 21.56 -40.42 18.03
N GLN A 773 21.56 -39.17 18.52
CA GLN A 773 21.80 -38.92 19.94
C GLN A 773 20.43 -38.87 20.64
N PRO A 774 20.21 -39.72 21.66
CA PRO A 774 18.90 -39.87 22.28
C PRO A 774 18.50 -38.63 23.08
N LEU A 775 17.21 -38.29 22.98
CA LEU A 775 16.49 -37.35 23.83
C LEU A 775 16.70 -37.73 25.31
N ALA A 776 17.35 -36.86 26.08
CA ALA A 776 17.21 -36.82 27.53
C ALA A 776 16.14 -35.77 27.86
N ALA A 777 15.23 -36.17 28.74
CA ALA A 777 13.95 -35.57 29.11
C ALA A 777 14.02 -34.14 29.65
#